data_AF-A0A8H6TRY8-F1
#
_entry.id   AF-A0A8H6TRY8-F1
#
_cell.length_a   1.000
_cell.length_b   1.000
_cell.length_c   1.000
_cell.angle_alpha   90.00
_cell.angle_beta   90.00
_cell.angle_gamma   90.00
#
_symmetry.space_group_name_H-M   'P 1'
#
loop_
_entity.id
_entity.type
_entity.pdbx_description
1 polymer ?
#
loop_
_entity_poly.entity_id
_entity_poly.type
_entity_poly.pdbx_seq_one_letter_code
_entity_poly.pdbx_strand_id
1 'polypeptide(L)'
;MNQDVNPFTKNPHTEQYKRILEGRKKLPVYSQMDEFLEMFSKNQIIVMVGETGSGKTTQIPQFVAYSDLPHARGKIVACTQPRRVAAMSVAKRVADEMDVQLGREVGYSIRFEDMTEPGKTFLKYMTDGMLLREAMNDPNLERYSTIILDEAHERTLATDILMGLLKTLAKKREDLKIIVMSATLDAVKFQKYFSVRSNASAPLFKVPGRTFPVDVFYTQEPEADYVEAAIRTVLLIHRAEDPGDILLFLTGEEEIEDACRKIKLEADNLINQDPDAVGPLTCIPLYSSLPPQQQQRIFDPAPPARAGGPPGRKVVVSTNIAETSLTIDGVVYVVDPGFSKQTVYNPRIRVESLLVSPISKASAQQRAGRAGRTRPGKCFRLYTEKDFMGELEEQTHPEILRSNLSNVVLELVKLGVKDLVKFDYVDAPAPETLMRALELLNYLAALDDEGNLTALGAIMAEFPLDPQMAKMLIVSPEFKCSNEILTIAAMLSVPNVWLRPNNQRREADAAKALLTVPDGDHLTLLNVYNEYINNQLDKNWAWTNYLSARALMQADNVRKQLERTMERFEIELVSISDVNKMYMYVRQALICGFFMQVAHKEGEKGSYLTVKDNQIVSLHPSCGLDTQPEWVLFNEFVLTTRPYIRTVSEVRADWLLEYAPTYFELSSFTAGETKQALQRVANKRAGKAIRLYVLVMAALFFRRSPFAAGLGLTLLPTLHADADELTVVDPASGIAFPKTVKVPGQFQSPTMQLVGVGVRTVYSLGFYADLSSPALRLRPDMNADEKIEHIIRNTACLLRLIPTRQGNTNFQHLRDAFVRMLNARQIEAKKAGTFTEEDALVVAGPIRALKTMFPNSNFAKGAILDLFLPAPVANQPRPLIVRDLGAVQNTWVSTELFLHYFAGKGASPALKNSTVARVEELGS
;
A
#
# COMPACT_ATOMS: atom_id res chain seq x y z
N MET A 1 17.27 -21.31 -41.71
CA MET A 1 17.88 -21.84 -40.47
C MET A 1 17.78 -23.35 -40.52
N ASN A 2 18.82 -24.10 -40.11
CA ASN A 2 18.71 -25.55 -39.91
C ASN A 2 17.53 -25.81 -38.96
N GLN A 3 16.47 -26.47 -39.42
CA GLN A 3 15.22 -26.62 -38.68
C GLN A 3 15.37 -27.47 -37.40
N ASP A 4 16.52 -28.10 -37.19
CA ASP A 4 16.77 -29.05 -36.11
C ASP A 4 17.60 -28.47 -34.95
N VAL A 5 18.00 -27.19 -35.02
CA VAL A 5 18.78 -26.51 -33.96
C VAL A 5 17.96 -25.39 -33.33
N ASN A 6 17.90 -25.37 -32.01
CA ASN A 6 17.24 -24.30 -31.25
C ASN A 6 17.96 -22.97 -31.49
N PRO A 7 17.27 -21.94 -32.01
CA PRO A 7 17.89 -20.68 -32.39
C PRO A 7 18.43 -19.88 -31.19
N PHE A 8 17.95 -20.14 -29.98
CA PHE A 8 18.32 -19.40 -28.76
C PHE A 8 19.46 -20.09 -28.00
N THR A 9 19.40 -21.41 -27.84
CA THR A 9 20.43 -22.16 -27.09
C THR A 9 21.57 -22.68 -27.95
N LYS A 10 21.39 -22.70 -29.28
CA LYS A 10 22.31 -23.31 -30.28
C LYS A 10 22.51 -24.81 -30.12
N ASN A 11 21.69 -25.47 -29.30
CA ASN A 11 21.68 -26.92 -29.15
C ASN A 11 20.66 -27.56 -30.12
N PRO A 12 20.84 -28.83 -30.51
CA PRO A 12 19.81 -29.58 -31.22
C PRO A 12 18.51 -29.61 -30.42
N HIS A 13 17.38 -29.53 -31.11
CA HIS A 13 16.06 -29.63 -30.47
C HIS A 13 15.85 -31.01 -29.85
N THR A 14 15.26 -31.05 -28.66
CA THR A 14 14.93 -32.30 -27.96
C THR A 14 13.78 -33.07 -28.64
N GLU A 15 13.70 -34.38 -28.42
CA GLU A 15 12.56 -35.19 -28.88
C GLU A 15 11.24 -34.75 -28.23
N GLN A 16 11.31 -34.26 -26.98
CA GLN A 16 10.16 -33.66 -26.29
C GLN A 16 9.63 -32.44 -27.06
N TYR A 17 10.51 -31.55 -27.52
CA TYR A 17 10.13 -30.39 -28.34
C TYR A 17 9.42 -30.83 -29.63
N LYS A 18 9.97 -31.82 -30.36
CA LYS A 18 9.37 -32.30 -31.62
C LYS A 18 7.95 -32.83 -31.39
N ARG A 19 7.74 -33.65 -30.37
CA ARG A 19 6.41 -34.17 -29.98
C ARG A 19 5.44 -33.05 -29.62
N ILE A 20 5.90 -32.06 -28.87
CA ILE A 20 5.09 -30.90 -28.47
C ILE A 20 4.72 -30.05 -29.68
N LEU A 21 5.65 -29.80 -30.60
CA LEU A 21 5.45 -29.03 -31.82
C LEU A 21 4.38 -29.65 -32.72
N GLU A 22 4.36 -30.97 -32.87
CA GLU A 22 3.31 -31.67 -33.62
C GLU A 22 1.92 -31.45 -33.03
N GLY A 23 1.79 -31.42 -31.70
CA GLY A 23 0.54 -31.09 -31.02
C GLY A 23 0.14 -29.64 -31.25
N ARG A 24 1.08 -28.69 -31.13
CA ARG A 24 0.86 -27.25 -31.29
C ARG A 24 0.37 -26.88 -32.69
N LYS A 25 0.89 -27.53 -33.73
CA LYS A 25 0.45 -27.33 -35.13
C LYS A 25 -1.03 -27.64 -35.35
N LYS A 26 -1.67 -28.40 -34.45
CA LYS A 26 -3.11 -28.70 -34.50
C LYS A 26 -3.97 -27.65 -33.80
N LEU A 27 -3.39 -26.67 -33.10
CA LEU A 27 -4.15 -25.63 -32.43
C LEU A 27 -4.77 -24.67 -33.46
N PRO A 28 -6.01 -24.18 -33.24
CA PRO A 28 -6.68 -23.25 -34.16
C PRO A 28 -5.82 -22.03 -34.52
N VAL A 29 -5.18 -21.41 -33.53
CA VAL A 29 -4.36 -20.21 -33.74
C VAL A 29 -3.16 -20.45 -34.65
N TYR A 30 -2.63 -21.67 -34.71
CA TYR A 30 -1.48 -22.00 -35.54
C TYR A 30 -1.83 -21.97 -37.03
N SER A 31 -3.05 -22.38 -37.39
CA SER A 31 -3.51 -22.36 -38.78
C SER A 31 -3.66 -20.96 -39.38
N GLN A 32 -3.77 -19.93 -38.53
CA GLN A 32 -3.87 -18.53 -38.94
C GLN A 32 -2.63 -17.71 -38.54
N MET A 33 -1.48 -18.36 -38.34
CA MET A 33 -0.23 -17.70 -37.94
C MET A 33 0.18 -16.60 -38.94
N ASP A 34 0.12 -16.87 -40.24
CA ASP A 34 0.53 -15.89 -41.27
C ASP A 34 -0.40 -14.67 -41.30
N GLU A 35 -1.72 -14.90 -41.16
CA GLU A 35 -2.73 -13.83 -41.06
C GLU A 35 -2.49 -12.95 -39.81
N PHE A 36 -2.18 -13.58 -38.68
CA PHE A 36 -1.83 -12.87 -37.45
C PHE A 36 -0.56 -12.03 -37.63
N LEU A 37 0.51 -12.59 -38.21
CA LEU A 37 1.78 -11.88 -38.41
C LEU A 37 1.62 -10.70 -39.38
N GLU A 38 0.83 -10.85 -40.44
CA GLU A 38 0.50 -9.76 -41.35
C GLU A 38 -0.23 -8.64 -40.60
N MET A 39 -1.26 -8.97 -39.81
CA MET A 39 -1.99 -8.00 -39.02
C MET A 39 -1.09 -7.31 -37.98
N PHE A 40 -0.24 -8.08 -37.29
CA PHE A 40 0.74 -7.61 -36.31
C PHE A 40 1.72 -6.62 -36.91
N SER A 41 2.22 -6.88 -38.12
CA SER A 41 3.14 -5.97 -38.80
C SER A 41 2.50 -4.61 -39.11
N LYS A 42 1.25 -4.61 -39.58
CA LYS A 42 0.54 -3.41 -40.07
C LYS A 42 -0.08 -2.55 -38.97
N ASN A 43 -0.37 -3.12 -37.80
CA ASN A 43 -1.16 -2.45 -36.77
C ASN A 43 -0.39 -2.32 -35.47
N GLN A 44 -0.54 -1.20 -34.78
CA GLN A 44 0.06 -0.98 -33.47
C GLN A 44 -0.67 -1.76 -32.37
N ILE A 45 -2.01 -1.78 -32.45
CA ILE A 45 -2.88 -2.41 -31.46
C ILE A 45 -3.76 -3.45 -32.16
N ILE A 46 -3.90 -4.63 -31.59
CA ILE A 46 -4.76 -5.71 -32.09
C ILE A 46 -5.64 -6.20 -30.96
N VAL A 47 -6.94 -6.32 -31.22
CA VAL A 47 -7.85 -7.05 -30.35
C VAL A 47 -7.96 -8.46 -30.91
N MET A 48 -7.79 -9.47 -30.06
CA MET A 48 -7.85 -10.87 -30.44
C MET A 48 -8.94 -11.57 -29.65
N VAL A 49 -9.80 -12.29 -30.35
CA VAL A 49 -10.81 -13.14 -29.73
C VAL A 49 -10.66 -14.57 -30.22
N GLY A 50 -10.71 -15.49 -29.28
CA GLY A 50 -10.75 -16.92 -29.59
C GLY A 50 -11.13 -17.70 -28.34
N GLU A 51 -11.79 -18.83 -28.52
CA GLU A 51 -12.21 -19.65 -27.40
C GLU A 51 -11.04 -20.10 -26.53
N THR A 52 -11.33 -20.46 -25.29
CA THR A 52 -10.31 -21.02 -24.41
C THR A 52 -9.80 -22.36 -24.97
N GLY A 53 -8.49 -22.62 -24.87
CA GLY A 53 -7.87 -23.78 -25.52
C GLY A 53 -7.52 -23.62 -27.00
N SER A 54 -7.85 -22.49 -27.64
CA SER A 54 -7.46 -22.19 -29.03
C SER A 54 -5.96 -21.93 -29.23
N GLY A 55 -5.20 -21.79 -28.14
CA GLY A 55 -3.74 -21.61 -28.15
C GLY A 55 -3.26 -20.18 -27.94
N LYS A 56 -4.14 -19.18 -27.71
CA LYS A 56 -3.80 -17.75 -27.59
C LYS A 56 -2.60 -17.48 -26.67
N THR A 57 -2.76 -17.81 -25.40
CA THR A 57 -1.82 -17.58 -24.30
C THR A 57 -0.46 -18.24 -24.54
N THR A 58 -0.44 -19.43 -25.14
CA THR A 58 0.81 -20.18 -25.40
C THR A 58 1.50 -19.76 -26.70
N GLN A 59 0.77 -19.56 -27.79
CA GLN A 59 1.35 -19.46 -29.14
C GLN A 59 1.58 -18.01 -29.57
N ILE A 60 0.69 -17.07 -29.25
CA ILE A 60 0.79 -15.68 -29.69
C ILE A 60 2.08 -15.01 -29.18
N PRO A 61 2.45 -15.12 -27.88
CA PRO A 61 3.70 -14.53 -27.42
C PRO A 61 4.94 -15.15 -28.10
N GLN A 62 4.89 -16.44 -28.47
CA GLN A 62 5.96 -17.07 -29.25
C GLN A 62 6.02 -16.53 -30.68
N PHE A 63 4.89 -16.40 -31.37
CA PHE A 63 4.83 -15.83 -32.72
C PHE A 63 5.42 -14.41 -32.75
N VAL A 64 5.06 -13.60 -31.77
CA VAL A 64 5.64 -12.25 -31.57
C VAL A 64 7.15 -12.35 -31.30
N ALA A 65 7.60 -13.22 -30.39
CA ALA A 65 9.01 -13.35 -30.06
C ALA A 65 9.88 -13.79 -31.25
N TYR A 66 9.37 -14.67 -32.11
CA TYR A 66 10.05 -15.10 -33.34
C TYR A 66 10.01 -14.04 -34.45
N SER A 67 8.92 -13.26 -34.55
CA SER A 67 8.77 -12.24 -35.59
C SER A 67 9.47 -10.92 -35.27
N ASP A 68 9.38 -10.44 -34.03
CA ASP A 68 9.93 -9.15 -33.61
C ASP A 68 11.39 -9.27 -33.13
N LEU A 69 11.84 -10.48 -32.77
CA LEU A 69 13.16 -10.77 -32.21
C LEU A 69 13.55 -9.75 -31.12
N PRO A 70 12.76 -9.62 -30.05
CA PRO A 70 12.89 -8.57 -29.03
C PRO A 70 14.30 -8.57 -28.40
N HIS A 71 14.88 -9.75 -28.20
CA HIS A 71 16.25 -9.93 -27.68
C HIS A 71 17.34 -9.30 -28.55
N ALA A 72 17.15 -9.23 -29.88
CA ALA A 72 18.12 -8.60 -30.78
C ALA A 72 18.18 -7.06 -30.60
N ARG A 73 17.14 -6.47 -29.98
CA ARG A 73 17.05 -5.03 -29.67
C ARG A 73 17.17 -4.73 -28.18
N GLY A 74 17.48 -5.73 -27.35
CA GLY A 74 17.50 -5.60 -25.89
C GLY A 74 16.12 -5.33 -25.27
N LYS A 75 15.04 -5.76 -25.92
CA LYS A 75 13.64 -5.59 -25.49
C LYS A 75 13.04 -6.93 -25.05
N ILE A 76 11.85 -6.87 -24.45
CA ILE A 76 11.10 -8.03 -23.92
C ILE A 76 9.65 -8.00 -24.46
N VAL A 77 9.05 -9.18 -24.62
CA VAL A 77 7.60 -9.37 -24.78
C VAL A 77 6.99 -9.69 -23.42
N ALA A 78 6.05 -8.85 -22.95
CA ALA A 78 5.26 -9.12 -21.75
C ALA A 78 3.92 -9.76 -22.13
N CYS A 79 3.56 -10.83 -21.44
CA CYS A 79 2.21 -11.38 -21.47
C CYS A 79 1.64 -11.40 -20.06
N THR A 80 0.61 -10.58 -19.84
CA THR A 80 -0.04 -10.46 -18.54
C THR A 80 -1.07 -11.57 -18.35
N GLN A 81 -1.27 -11.99 -17.11
CA GLN A 81 -2.26 -12.99 -16.69
C GLN A 81 -2.92 -12.51 -15.39
N PRO A 82 -4.25 -12.52 -15.28
CA PRO A 82 -4.94 -12.13 -14.04
C PRO A 82 -4.52 -12.97 -12.83
N ARG A 83 -4.19 -14.25 -13.05
CA ARG A 83 -3.95 -15.24 -11.99
C ARG A 83 -2.47 -15.63 -11.91
N ARG A 84 -1.92 -15.65 -10.69
CA ARG A 84 -0.54 -16.07 -10.40
C ARG A 84 -0.22 -17.47 -10.93
N VAL A 85 -1.12 -18.43 -10.68
CA VAL A 85 -0.95 -19.83 -11.10
C VAL A 85 -0.93 -19.96 -12.63
N ALA A 86 -1.74 -19.16 -13.33
CA ALA A 86 -1.74 -19.12 -14.79
C ALA A 86 -0.40 -18.61 -15.31
N ALA A 87 0.10 -17.47 -14.81
CA ALA A 87 1.41 -16.92 -15.20
C ALA A 87 2.56 -17.91 -15.01
N MET A 88 2.63 -18.60 -13.87
CA MET A 88 3.67 -19.59 -13.58
C MET A 88 3.57 -20.83 -14.48
N SER A 89 2.36 -21.40 -14.59
CA SER A 89 2.14 -22.63 -15.35
C SER A 89 2.33 -22.43 -16.85
N VAL A 90 1.84 -21.31 -17.41
CA VAL A 90 2.05 -21.00 -18.83
C VAL A 90 3.52 -20.68 -19.12
N ALA A 91 4.22 -19.97 -18.23
CA ALA A 91 5.65 -19.71 -18.42
C ALA A 91 6.45 -21.01 -18.46
N LYS A 92 6.15 -21.95 -17.54
CA LYS A 92 6.78 -23.27 -17.55
C LYS A 92 6.45 -24.03 -18.82
N ARG A 93 5.17 -24.07 -19.22
CA ARG A 93 4.73 -24.73 -20.45
C ARG A 93 5.43 -24.14 -21.67
N VAL A 94 5.51 -22.83 -21.79
CA VAL A 94 6.10 -22.16 -22.96
C VAL A 94 7.61 -22.28 -22.98
N ALA A 95 8.28 -22.34 -21.82
CA ALA A 95 9.68 -22.73 -21.75
C ALA A 95 9.91 -24.13 -22.32
N ASP A 96 9.05 -25.10 -21.98
CA ASP A 96 9.09 -26.45 -22.56
C ASP A 96 8.77 -26.45 -24.06
N GLU A 97 7.83 -25.62 -24.52
CA GLU A 97 7.47 -25.47 -25.94
C GLU A 97 8.56 -24.82 -26.79
N MET A 98 9.37 -23.93 -26.20
CA MET A 98 10.51 -23.28 -26.83
C MET A 98 11.83 -24.05 -26.62
N ASP A 99 11.79 -25.16 -25.89
CA ASP A 99 12.94 -26.02 -25.58
C ASP A 99 14.06 -25.25 -24.85
N VAL A 100 13.66 -24.45 -23.86
CA VAL A 100 14.53 -23.60 -23.03
C VAL A 100 14.30 -23.82 -21.55
N GLN A 101 15.25 -23.38 -20.72
CA GLN A 101 15.11 -23.47 -19.27
C GLN A 101 14.24 -22.31 -18.74
N LEU A 102 13.22 -22.64 -17.94
CA LEU A 102 12.41 -21.64 -17.25
C LEU A 102 13.30 -20.74 -16.38
N GLY A 103 13.07 -19.43 -16.47
CA GLY A 103 13.84 -18.39 -15.78
C GLY A 103 14.97 -17.82 -16.63
N ARG A 104 15.29 -18.40 -17.78
CA ARG A 104 16.32 -17.90 -18.70
C ARG A 104 15.68 -17.13 -19.85
N GLU A 105 15.51 -17.72 -21.04
CA GLU A 105 14.90 -17.07 -22.21
C GLU A 105 13.40 -16.76 -22.00
N VAL A 106 12.69 -17.68 -21.34
CA VAL A 106 11.29 -17.56 -20.92
C VAL A 106 11.24 -17.55 -19.39
N GLY A 107 10.53 -16.59 -18.80
CA GLY A 107 10.41 -16.46 -17.34
C GLY A 107 9.06 -15.94 -16.88
N TYR A 108 8.87 -15.81 -15.57
CA TYR A 108 7.69 -15.15 -15.00
C TYR A 108 8.02 -14.18 -13.87
N SER A 109 7.12 -13.22 -13.64
CA SER A 109 7.19 -12.29 -12.51
C SER A 109 5.81 -12.11 -11.87
N ILE A 110 5.70 -12.42 -10.59
CA ILE A 110 4.48 -12.27 -9.78
C ILE A 110 4.81 -11.55 -8.47
N ARG A 111 3.79 -11.07 -7.75
CA ARG A 111 4.03 -10.40 -6.45
C ARG A 111 4.79 -11.35 -5.52
N PHE A 112 5.92 -10.85 -5.03
CA PHE A 112 6.87 -11.53 -4.17
C PHE A 112 7.67 -12.69 -4.77
N GLU A 113 7.68 -12.89 -6.09
CA GLU A 113 8.46 -13.94 -6.74
C GLU A 113 8.81 -13.55 -8.19
N ASP A 114 10.11 -13.47 -8.49
CA ASP A 114 10.62 -13.14 -9.83
C ASP A 114 11.54 -14.26 -10.31
N MET A 115 11.12 -14.95 -11.37
CA MET A 115 11.83 -16.05 -12.00
C MET A 115 12.26 -15.62 -13.40
N THR A 116 13.19 -14.67 -13.46
CA THR A 116 13.76 -14.11 -14.69
C THR A 116 15.27 -13.93 -14.57
N GLU A 117 15.98 -13.94 -15.70
CA GLU A 117 17.42 -13.71 -15.79
C GLU A 117 17.68 -12.42 -16.58
N PRO A 118 18.18 -11.36 -15.94
CA PRO A 118 18.47 -10.09 -16.61
C PRO A 118 19.36 -10.27 -17.83
N GLY A 119 18.96 -9.67 -18.95
CA GLY A 119 19.70 -9.74 -20.23
C GLY A 119 19.51 -11.04 -21.03
N LYS A 120 18.88 -12.09 -20.47
CA LYS A 120 18.53 -13.31 -21.21
C LYS A 120 17.02 -13.48 -21.42
N THR A 121 16.20 -13.11 -20.43
CA THR A 121 14.74 -13.22 -20.56
C THR A 121 14.22 -12.22 -21.57
N PHE A 122 13.60 -12.72 -22.64
CA PHE A 122 12.96 -11.89 -23.67
C PHE A 122 11.47 -12.19 -23.86
N LEU A 123 10.96 -13.25 -23.22
CA LEU A 123 9.53 -13.53 -23.10
C LEU A 123 9.18 -13.70 -21.62
N LYS A 124 8.38 -12.79 -21.08
CA LYS A 124 8.01 -12.76 -19.66
C LYS A 124 6.51 -12.85 -19.49
N TYR A 125 6.06 -13.85 -18.74
CA TYR A 125 4.69 -13.91 -18.25
C TYR A 125 4.60 -13.23 -16.88
N MET A 126 3.59 -12.43 -16.63
CA MET A 126 3.49 -11.74 -15.34
C MET A 126 2.06 -11.48 -14.95
N THR A 127 1.80 -11.19 -13.68
CA THR A 127 0.48 -10.69 -13.31
C THR A 127 0.30 -9.25 -13.75
N ASP A 128 -0.93 -8.87 -14.06
CA ASP A 128 -1.32 -7.50 -14.45
C ASP A 128 -0.80 -6.46 -13.46
N GLY A 129 -0.99 -6.71 -12.16
CA GLY A 129 -0.48 -5.83 -11.09
C GLY A 129 1.05 -5.71 -11.03
N MET A 130 1.81 -6.69 -11.55
CA MET A 130 3.27 -6.57 -11.65
C MET A 130 3.66 -5.67 -12.81
N LEU A 131 2.96 -5.73 -13.95
CA LEU A 131 3.22 -4.81 -15.07
C LEU A 131 2.84 -3.38 -14.69
N LEU A 132 1.74 -3.20 -13.96
CA LEU A 132 1.34 -1.90 -13.42
C LEU A 132 2.41 -1.31 -12.50
N ARG A 133 2.96 -2.12 -11.58
CA ARG A 133 4.08 -1.72 -10.71
C ARG A 133 5.36 -1.39 -11.49
N GLU A 134 5.65 -2.13 -12.55
CA GLU A 134 6.77 -1.78 -13.42
C GLU A 134 6.53 -0.45 -14.15
N ALA A 135 5.29 -0.17 -14.57
CA ALA A 135 4.92 1.10 -15.18
C ALA A 135 5.12 2.28 -14.21
N MET A 136 4.94 2.09 -12.91
CA MET A 136 5.19 3.13 -11.90
C MET A 136 6.65 3.59 -11.86
N ASN A 137 7.58 2.68 -12.12
CA ASN A 137 9.02 2.97 -12.13
C ASN A 137 9.54 3.33 -13.54
N ASP A 138 8.90 2.77 -14.57
CA ASP A 138 9.19 3.00 -15.99
C ASP A 138 7.87 3.36 -16.71
N PRO A 139 7.42 4.63 -16.64
CA PRO A 139 6.13 5.06 -17.22
C PRO A 139 6.06 4.91 -18.74
N ASN A 140 7.22 4.83 -19.39
CA ASN A 140 7.34 4.59 -20.82
C ASN A 140 7.38 3.10 -21.17
N LEU A 141 7.52 2.21 -20.18
CA LEU A 141 7.67 0.77 -20.34
C LEU A 141 8.75 0.41 -21.37
N GLU A 142 9.89 1.10 -21.31
CA GLU A 142 10.96 1.06 -22.32
C GLU A 142 11.57 -0.32 -22.49
N ARG A 143 11.52 -1.17 -21.47
CA ARG A 143 11.98 -2.56 -21.56
C ARG A 143 11.19 -3.41 -22.54
N TYR A 144 9.97 -3.01 -22.90
CA TYR A 144 9.07 -3.81 -23.73
C TYR A 144 8.97 -3.32 -25.17
N SER A 145 8.97 -4.28 -26.11
CA SER A 145 8.59 -4.03 -27.51
C SER A 145 7.12 -4.40 -27.77
N THR A 146 6.61 -5.43 -27.08
CA THR A 146 5.21 -5.83 -27.17
C THR A 146 4.65 -6.12 -25.78
N ILE A 147 3.42 -5.65 -25.52
CA ILE A 147 2.66 -5.95 -24.32
C ILE A 147 1.37 -6.66 -24.73
N ILE A 148 1.11 -7.80 -24.11
CA ILE A 148 -0.06 -8.64 -24.33
C ILE A 148 -0.90 -8.62 -23.05
N LEU A 149 -2.11 -8.06 -23.15
CA LEU A 149 -3.15 -8.14 -22.14
C LEU A 149 -3.99 -9.39 -22.39
N ASP A 150 -3.66 -10.50 -21.73
CA ASP A 150 -4.42 -11.73 -21.87
C ASP A 150 -5.60 -11.79 -20.91
N GLU A 151 -6.60 -12.59 -21.25
CA GLU A 151 -7.82 -12.79 -20.45
C GLU A 151 -8.50 -11.47 -20.05
N ALA A 152 -8.46 -10.47 -20.92
CA ALA A 152 -8.97 -9.12 -20.64
C ALA A 152 -10.47 -9.07 -20.32
N HIS A 153 -11.21 -10.16 -20.57
CA HIS A 153 -12.59 -10.32 -20.17
C HIS A 153 -12.79 -10.57 -18.66
N GLU A 154 -11.76 -10.94 -17.91
CA GLU A 154 -11.88 -11.02 -16.44
C GLU A 154 -12.06 -9.63 -15.82
N ARG A 155 -11.71 -8.56 -16.55
CA ARG A 155 -11.92 -7.15 -16.15
C ARG A 155 -11.45 -6.88 -14.72
N THR A 156 -10.24 -7.35 -14.42
CA THR A 156 -9.63 -7.09 -13.11
C THR A 156 -9.27 -5.62 -12.98
N LEU A 157 -9.12 -5.16 -11.74
CA LEU A 157 -8.79 -3.78 -11.44
C LEU A 157 -7.47 -3.36 -12.13
N ALA A 158 -6.44 -4.21 -12.07
CA ALA A 158 -5.15 -3.92 -12.69
C ALA A 158 -5.21 -3.93 -14.23
N THR A 159 -5.97 -4.85 -14.84
CA THR A 159 -6.15 -4.90 -16.29
C THR A 159 -6.76 -3.59 -16.81
N ASP A 160 -7.81 -3.10 -16.16
CA ASP A 160 -8.54 -1.90 -16.57
C ASP A 160 -7.66 -0.64 -16.51
N ILE A 161 -6.86 -0.52 -15.45
CA ILE A 161 -5.91 0.58 -15.30
C ILE A 161 -4.80 0.50 -16.35
N LEU A 162 -4.25 -0.70 -16.58
CA LEU A 162 -3.25 -0.91 -17.64
C LEU A 162 -3.80 -0.54 -19.01
N MET A 163 -5.06 -0.85 -19.32
CA MET A 163 -5.67 -0.48 -20.60
C MET A 163 -5.65 1.05 -20.82
N GLY A 164 -5.98 1.85 -19.81
CA GLY A 164 -5.94 3.32 -19.88
C GLY A 164 -4.52 3.88 -20.02
N LEU A 165 -3.58 3.31 -19.26
CA LEU A 165 -2.16 3.70 -19.34
C LEU A 165 -1.56 3.35 -20.70
N LEU A 166 -1.79 2.14 -21.19
CA LEU A 166 -1.28 1.66 -22.47
C LEU A 166 -1.91 2.39 -23.65
N LYS A 167 -3.21 2.73 -23.59
CA LYS A 167 -3.86 3.56 -24.61
C LYS A 167 -3.22 4.95 -24.70
N THR A 168 -2.86 5.54 -23.56
CA THR A 168 -2.15 6.82 -23.51
C THR A 168 -0.71 6.67 -23.99
N LEU A 169 -0.02 5.59 -23.62
CA LEU A 169 1.35 5.31 -24.02
C LEU A 169 1.46 5.04 -25.52
N ALA A 170 0.50 4.31 -26.13
CA ALA A 170 0.45 4.02 -27.56
C ALA A 170 0.41 5.30 -28.42
N LYS A 171 -0.18 6.40 -27.91
CA LYS A 171 -0.14 7.71 -28.57
C LYS A 171 1.29 8.24 -28.65
N LYS A 172 2.12 7.98 -27.64
CA LYS A 172 3.50 8.50 -27.50
C LYS A 172 4.57 7.57 -28.09
N ARG A 173 4.40 6.25 -27.94
CA ARG A 173 5.35 5.21 -28.37
C ARG A 173 4.81 4.41 -29.54
N GLU A 174 5.13 4.83 -30.75
CA GLU A 174 4.70 4.13 -31.98
C GLU A 174 5.40 2.77 -32.17
N ASP A 175 6.56 2.60 -31.53
CA ASP A 175 7.35 1.38 -31.54
C ASP A 175 6.77 0.26 -30.66
N LEU A 176 5.90 0.61 -29.71
CA LEU A 176 5.24 -0.34 -28.82
C LEU A 176 4.04 -0.99 -29.49
N LYS A 177 4.04 -2.32 -29.54
CA LYS A 177 2.88 -3.13 -29.98
C LYS A 177 2.04 -3.55 -28.77
N ILE A 178 0.71 -3.53 -28.93
CA ILE A 178 -0.25 -3.95 -27.89
C ILE A 178 -1.19 -4.99 -28.46
N ILE A 179 -1.37 -6.10 -27.75
CA ILE A 179 -2.35 -7.14 -28.09
C ILE A 179 -3.30 -7.32 -26.90
N VAL A 180 -4.60 -7.26 -27.15
CA VAL A 180 -5.63 -7.49 -26.13
C VAL A 180 -6.35 -8.79 -26.47
N MET A 181 -6.11 -9.84 -25.70
CA MET A 181 -6.68 -11.16 -25.93
C MET A 181 -7.88 -11.40 -25.00
N SER A 182 -8.97 -11.92 -25.56
CA SER A 182 -10.18 -12.26 -24.83
C SER A 182 -10.77 -13.58 -25.34
N ALA A 183 -11.54 -14.25 -24.48
CA ALA A 183 -12.32 -15.43 -24.83
C ALA A 183 -13.80 -15.11 -25.13
N THR A 184 -14.28 -13.91 -24.76
CA THR A 184 -15.70 -13.55 -24.86
C THR A 184 -15.97 -12.45 -25.89
N LEU A 185 -17.25 -12.29 -26.23
CA LEU A 185 -17.77 -11.53 -27.37
C LEU A 185 -17.71 -10.00 -27.22
N ASP A 186 -17.22 -9.45 -26.11
CA ASP A 186 -17.10 -7.99 -25.91
C ASP A 186 -15.94 -7.35 -26.70
N ALA A 187 -15.51 -8.02 -27.78
CA ALA A 187 -14.50 -7.58 -28.72
C ALA A 187 -14.77 -6.16 -29.21
N VAL A 188 -16.05 -5.85 -29.49
CA VAL A 188 -16.47 -4.56 -30.03
C VAL A 188 -16.17 -3.41 -29.06
N LYS A 189 -16.39 -3.61 -27.75
CA LYS A 189 -16.07 -2.60 -26.75
C LYS A 189 -14.57 -2.34 -26.70
N PHE A 190 -13.74 -3.38 -26.69
CA PHE A 190 -12.28 -3.21 -26.72
C PHE A 190 -11.76 -2.59 -28.02
N GLN A 191 -12.32 -2.98 -29.17
CA GLN A 191 -11.95 -2.39 -30.47
C GLN A 191 -12.25 -0.89 -30.51
N LYS A 192 -13.43 -0.49 -30.02
CA LYS A 192 -13.82 0.93 -29.92
C LYS A 192 -12.95 1.66 -28.91
N TYR A 193 -12.69 1.06 -27.75
CA TYR A 193 -11.88 1.68 -26.72
C TYR A 193 -10.44 1.96 -27.19
N PHE A 194 -9.82 1.03 -27.93
CA PHE A 194 -8.47 1.18 -28.48
C PHE A 194 -8.39 1.93 -29.84
N SER A 195 -9.34 2.82 -30.15
CA SER A 195 -9.22 3.74 -31.29
C SER A 195 -8.28 4.91 -30.94
N VAL A 196 -6.98 4.77 -31.24
CA VAL A 196 -5.95 5.72 -30.76
C VAL A 196 -5.63 6.85 -31.74
N ARG A 197 -5.52 6.54 -33.04
CA ARG A 197 -4.98 7.47 -34.07
C ARG A 197 -5.89 7.71 -35.27
N SER A 198 -6.78 6.77 -35.55
CA SER A 198 -7.82 6.89 -36.57
C SER A 198 -9.19 6.82 -35.91
N ASN A 199 -10.21 7.38 -36.58
CA ASN A 199 -11.60 7.11 -36.21
C ASN A 199 -12.00 5.64 -36.48
N ALA A 200 -11.06 4.79 -36.92
CA ALA A 200 -11.27 3.37 -37.09
C ALA A 200 -10.95 2.64 -35.79
N SER A 201 -11.82 1.71 -35.42
CA SER A 201 -11.61 0.82 -34.29
C SER A 201 -10.39 -0.08 -34.52
N ALA A 202 -9.75 -0.53 -33.43
CA ALA A 202 -8.63 -1.46 -33.54
C ALA A 202 -9.06 -2.74 -34.31
N PRO A 203 -8.18 -3.33 -35.14
CA PRO A 203 -8.47 -4.54 -35.89
C PRO A 203 -8.76 -5.71 -34.94
N LEU A 204 -9.69 -6.57 -35.36
CA LEU A 204 -10.08 -7.77 -34.63
C LEU A 204 -9.58 -9.02 -35.34
N PHE A 205 -8.71 -9.76 -34.67
CA PHE A 205 -8.28 -11.08 -35.08
C PHE A 205 -9.18 -12.13 -34.40
N LYS A 206 -9.99 -12.85 -35.18
CA LYS A 206 -10.87 -13.91 -34.68
C LYS A 206 -10.25 -15.27 -34.98
N VAL A 207 -10.03 -16.04 -33.92
CA VAL A 207 -9.64 -17.44 -34.02
C VAL A 207 -10.89 -18.31 -33.87
N PRO A 208 -11.24 -19.15 -34.85
CA PRO A 208 -12.38 -20.04 -34.76
C PRO A 208 -12.16 -21.07 -33.64
N GLY A 209 -13.23 -21.36 -32.91
CA GLY A 209 -13.25 -22.41 -31.90
C GLY A 209 -13.01 -23.79 -32.50
N ARG A 210 -12.35 -24.65 -31.73
CA ARG A 210 -12.34 -26.11 -31.92
C ARG A 210 -12.95 -26.80 -30.71
N THR A 211 -13.93 -26.17 -30.08
CA THR A 211 -14.68 -26.86 -29.03
C THR A 211 -15.56 -27.94 -29.66
N PHE A 212 -15.47 -29.15 -29.11
CA PHE A 212 -16.46 -30.17 -29.37
C PHE A 212 -17.79 -29.74 -28.75
N PRO A 213 -18.93 -30.21 -29.28
CA PRO A 213 -20.24 -29.84 -28.73
C PRO A 213 -20.33 -30.19 -27.24
N VAL A 214 -20.94 -29.27 -26.48
CA VAL A 214 -21.23 -29.45 -25.05
C VAL A 214 -22.73 -29.40 -24.86
N ASP A 215 -23.32 -30.52 -24.45
CA ASP A 215 -24.74 -30.56 -24.10
C ASP A 215 -24.94 -29.91 -22.72
N VAL A 216 -25.90 -28.99 -22.62
CA VAL A 216 -26.17 -28.25 -21.39
C VAL A 216 -27.49 -28.74 -20.80
N PHE A 217 -27.45 -29.19 -19.56
CA PHE A 217 -28.60 -29.65 -18.78
C PHE A 217 -28.89 -28.66 -17.66
N TYR A 218 -30.17 -28.40 -17.40
CA TYR A 218 -30.65 -27.55 -16.31
C TYR A 218 -31.49 -28.36 -15.34
N THR A 219 -31.57 -27.91 -14.09
CA THR A 219 -32.56 -28.47 -13.14
C THR A 219 -33.95 -27.95 -13.48
N GLN A 220 -34.98 -28.74 -13.14
CA GLN A 220 -36.37 -28.35 -13.35
C GLN A 220 -36.84 -27.32 -12.32
N GLU A 221 -36.31 -27.42 -11.10
CA GLU A 221 -36.61 -26.54 -9.97
C GLU A 221 -35.30 -25.98 -9.37
N PRO A 222 -35.34 -24.81 -8.72
CA PRO A 222 -34.18 -24.26 -8.01
C PRO A 222 -33.74 -25.16 -6.84
N GLU A 223 -32.44 -25.38 -6.72
CA GLU A 223 -31.86 -26.18 -5.64
C GLU A 223 -31.55 -25.29 -4.42
N ALA A 224 -32.12 -25.63 -3.25
CA ALA A 224 -31.92 -24.85 -2.03
C ALA A 224 -30.50 -25.01 -1.44
N ASP A 225 -29.94 -26.22 -1.51
CA ASP A 225 -28.56 -26.52 -1.13
C ASP A 225 -27.80 -27.00 -2.37
N TYR A 226 -27.12 -26.06 -3.01
CA TYR A 226 -26.38 -26.33 -4.24
C TYR A 226 -25.15 -27.22 -4.01
N VAL A 227 -24.61 -27.31 -2.79
CA VAL A 227 -23.46 -28.16 -2.48
C VAL A 227 -23.90 -29.61 -2.45
N GLU A 228 -25.02 -29.90 -1.79
CA GLU A 228 -25.59 -31.25 -1.76
C GLU A 228 -26.05 -31.68 -3.15
N ALA A 229 -26.72 -30.79 -3.90
CA ALA A 229 -27.10 -31.05 -5.28
C ALA A 229 -25.89 -31.33 -6.19
N ALA A 230 -24.77 -30.62 -5.97
CA ALA A 230 -23.52 -30.86 -6.68
C ALA A 230 -22.91 -32.23 -6.38
N ILE A 231 -22.81 -32.60 -5.10
CA ILE A 231 -22.29 -33.92 -4.68
C ILE A 231 -23.15 -35.04 -5.28
N ARG A 232 -24.48 -34.92 -5.18
CA ARG A 232 -25.43 -35.86 -5.78
C ARG A 232 -25.20 -36.00 -7.30
N THR A 233 -25.05 -34.88 -7.99
CA THR A 233 -24.83 -34.86 -9.45
C THR A 233 -23.50 -35.53 -9.82
N VAL A 234 -22.42 -35.26 -9.08
CA VAL A 234 -21.11 -35.93 -9.28
C VAL A 234 -21.23 -37.45 -9.15
N LEU A 235 -21.94 -37.94 -8.12
CA LEU A 235 -22.12 -39.38 -7.89
C LEU A 235 -23.01 -40.03 -8.95
N LEU A 236 -24.04 -39.33 -9.42
CA LEU A 236 -24.90 -39.79 -10.53
C LEU A 236 -24.09 -39.93 -11.83
N ILE A 237 -23.27 -38.93 -12.17
CA ILE A 237 -22.37 -39.00 -13.33
C ILE A 237 -21.42 -40.18 -13.18
N HIS A 238 -20.81 -40.36 -11.99
CA HIS A 238 -19.87 -41.45 -11.75
C HIS A 238 -20.48 -42.83 -12.00
N ARG A 239 -21.76 -43.01 -11.65
CA ARG A 239 -22.48 -44.28 -11.79
C ARG A 239 -23.08 -44.51 -13.19
N ALA A 240 -23.56 -43.48 -13.85
CA ALA A 240 -24.43 -43.63 -15.04
C ALA A 240 -23.77 -43.24 -16.37
N GLU A 241 -22.67 -42.48 -16.34
CA GLU A 241 -22.09 -41.90 -17.55
C GLU A 241 -20.82 -42.63 -18.02
N ASP A 242 -20.53 -42.50 -19.31
CA ASP A 242 -19.33 -43.00 -19.98
C ASP A 242 -18.01 -42.49 -19.36
N PRO A 243 -16.84 -43.05 -19.75
CA PRO A 243 -15.55 -42.62 -19.22
C PRO A 243 -15.30 -41.13 -19.48
N GLY A 244 -14.79 -40.41 -18.47
CA GLY A 244 -14.36 -39.01 -18.56
C GLY A 244 -14.30 -38.31 -17.20
N ASP A 245 -13.42 -37.34 -17.03
CA ASP A 245 -13.24 -36.70 -15.73
C ASP A 245 -14.33 -35.65 -15.46
N ILE A 246 -14.59 -35.40 -14.18
CA ILE A 246 -15.57 -34.41 -13.71
C ILE A 246 -14.84 -33.18 -13.19
N LEU A 247 -15.30 -32.00 -13.60
CA LEU A 247 -14.93 -30.72 -13.00
C LEU A 247 -16.15 -30.10 -12.32
N LEU A 248 -16.10 -30.02 -11.00
CA LEU A 248 -17.13 -29.38 -10.17
C LEU A 248 -16.65 -27.98 -9.74
N PHE A 249 -17.47 -26.96 -9.94
CA PHE A 249 -17.22 -25.61 -9.44
C PHE A 249 -17.89 -25.37 -8.09
N LEU A 250 -17.13 -24.93 -7.09
CA LEU A 250 -17.60 -24.52 -5.76
C LEU A 250 -16.97 -23.19 -5.35
N THR A 251 -17.40 -22.60 -4.24
CA THR A 251 -17.11 -21.17 -3.99
C THR A 251 -15.83 -20.91 -3.20
N GLY A 252 -15.36 -21.87 -2.38
CA GLY A 252 -14.18 -21.68 -1.54
C GLY A 252 -13.64 -22.94 -0.88
N GLU A 253 -12.50 -22.80 -0.20
CA GLU A 253 -11.71 -23.89 0.39
C GLU A 253 -12.52 -24.81 1.31
N GLU A 254 -13.21 -24.28 2.32
CA GLU A 254 -13.96 -25.10 3.29
C GLU A 254 -15.05 -25.96 2.65
N GLU A 255 -15.78 -25.35 1.70
CA GLU A 255 -16.85 -26.01 0.93
C GLU A 255 -16.28 -27.10 0.02
N ILE A 256 -15.14 -26.83 -0.64
CA ILE A 256 -14.44 -27.77 -1.52
C ILE A 256 -13.93 -28.98 -0.73
N GLU A 257 -13.28 -28.76 0.41
CA GLU A 257 -12.74 -29.84 1.24
C GLU A 257 -13.86 -30.72 1.83
N ASP A 258 -14.96 -30.11 2.30
CA ASP A 258 -16.12 -30.89 2.77
C ASP A 258 -16.76 -31.70 1.64
N ALA A 259 -16.94 -31.11 0.46
CA ALA A 259 -17.46 -31.82 -0.71
C ALA A 259 -16.53 -32.97 -1.13
N CYS A 260 -15.21 -32.74 -1.17
CA CYS A 260 -14.24 -33.78 -1.49
C CYS A 260 -14.31 -34.96 -0.51
N ARG A 261 -14.45 -34.68 0.79
CA ARG A 261 -14.59 -35.71 1.82
C ARG A 261 -15.89 -36.51 1.65
N LYS A 262 -17.02 -35.82 1.42
CA LYS A 262 -18.33 -36.46 1.21
C LYS A 262 -18.35 -37.31 -0.07
N ILE A 263 -17.85 -36.78 -1.18
CA ILE A 263 -17.75 -37.51 -2.46
C ILE A 263 -16.93 -38.78 -2.30
N LYS A 264 -15.77 -38.72 -1.63
CA LYS A 264 -14.94 -39.92 -1.37
C LYS A 264 -15.69 -40.95 -0.53
N LEU A 265 -16.29 -40.52 0.58
CA LEU A 265 -17.03 -41.42 1.48
C LEU A 265 -18.18 -42.13 0.77
N GLU A 266 -18.98 -41.39 0.01
CA GLU A 266 -20.11 -41.96 -0.72
C GLU A 266 -19.66 -42.83 -1.91
N ALA A 267 -18.58 -42.47 -2.59
CA ALA A 267 -17.99 -43.31 -3.63
C ALA A 267 -17.47 -44.65 -3.06
N ASP A 268 -16.81 -44.63 -1.90
CA ASP A 268 -16.35 -45.84 -1.21
C ASP A 268 -17.53 -46.70 -0.75
N ASN A 269 -18.62 -46.08 -0.25
CA ASN A 269 -19.86 -46.79 0.09
C ASN A 269 -20.47 -47.47 -1.13
N LEU A 270 -20.53 -46.79 -2.27
CA LEU A 270 -21.05 -47.35 -3.53
C LEU A 270 -20.20 -48.55 -4.00
N ILE A 271 -18.87 -48.44 -3.94
CA ILE A 271 -17.96 -49.54 -4.30
C ILE A 271 -18.14 -50.74 -3.37
N ASN A 272 -18.38 -50.51 -2.07
CA ASN A 272 -18.59 -51.59 -1.10
C ASN A 272 -19.95 -52.28 -1.24
N GLN A 273 -20.98 -51.54 -1.66
CA GLN A 273 -22.32 -52.07 -1.86
C GLN A 273 -22.48 -52.78 -3.21
N ASP A 274 -21.91 -52.22 -4.27
CA ASP A 274 -22.02 -52.73 -5.64
C ASP A 274 -20.70 -52.51 -6.41
N PRO A 275 -19.73 -53.44 -6.27
CA PRO A 275 -18.40 -53.31 -6.86
C PRO A 275 -18.38 -53.25 -8.40
N ASP A 276 -19.45 -53.71 -9.06
CA ASP A 276 -19.56 -53.76 -10.51
C ASP A 276 -20.29 -52.52 -11.08
N ALA A 277 -20.97 -51.73 -10.24
CA ALA A 277 -21.66 -50.51 -10.66
C ALA A 277 -20.75 -49.28 -10.81
N VAL A 278 -19.64 -49.20 -10.08
CA VAL A 278 -18.77 -48.01 -10.07
C VAL A 278 -17.29 -48.35 -10.05
N GLY A 279 -16.50 -47.59 -10.83
CA GLY A 279 -15.04 -47.70 -10.85
C GLY A 279 -14.36 -46.94 -9.71
N PRO A 280 -13.03 -47.05 -9.57
CA PRO A 280 -12.28 -46.27 -8.58
C PRO A 280 -12.41 -44.76 -8.86
N LEU A 281 -12.54 -43.96 -7.80
CA LEU A 281 -12.70 -42.52 -7.89
C LEU A 281 -11.58 -41.79 -7.13
N THR A 282 -10.94 -40.83 -7.79
CA THR A 282 -9.97 -39.94 -7.14
C THR A 282 -10.53 -38.52 -7.11
N CYS A 283 -10.72 -37.96 -5.93
CA CYS A 283 -11.20 -36.58 -5.76
C CYS A 283 -10.05 -35.64 -5.35
N ILE A 284 -9.84 -34.58 -6.14
CA ILE A 284 -8.72 -33.63 -6.04
C ILE A 284 -9.27 -32.20 -5.83
N PRO A 285 -8.93 -31.53 -4.71
CA PRO A 285 -9.33 -30.14 -4.49
C PRO A 285 -8.47 -29.18 -5.33
N LEU A 286 -9.05 -28.05 -5.74
CA LEU A 286 -8.34 -26.97 -6.44
C LEU A 286 -8.81 -25.58 -5.98
N TYR A 287 -7.95 -24.88 -5.23
CA TYR A 287 -8.19 -23.50 -4.79
C TYR A 287 -6.87 -22.73 -4.60
N SER A 288 -6.94 -21.40 -4.46
CA SER A 288 -5.77 -20.51 -4.56
C SER A 288 -4.72 -20.72 -3.47
N SER A 289 -5.13 -21.06 -2.24
CA SER A 289 -4.24 -21.33 -1.10
C SER A 289 -3.51 -22.68 -1.20
N LEU A 290 -3.83 -23.57 -2.14
CA LEU A 290 -3.15 -24.86 -2.29
C LEU A 290 -1.67 -24.73 -2.73
N PRO A 291 -0.76 -25.58 -2.21
CA PRO A 291 0.63 -25.70 -2.67
C PRO A 291 0.74 -25.94 -4.18
N PRO A 292 1.76 -25.42 -4.89
CA PRO A 292 1.88 -25.59 -6.35
C PRO A 292 1.97 -27.07 -6.74
N GLN A 293 2.66 -27.88 -5.93
CA GLN A 293 2.75 -29.33 -6.10
C GLN A 293 1.38 -30.01 -5.99
N GLN A 294 0.49 -29.53 -5.12
CA GLN A 294 -0.86 -30.07 -4.99
C GLN A 294 -1.79 -29.57 -6.10
N GLN A 295 -1.65 -28.31 -6.51
CA GLN A 295 -2.35 -27.78 -7.69
C GLN A 295 -1.99 -28.55 -8.96
N GLN A 296 -0.73 -28.99 -9.10
CA GLN A 296 -0.29 -29.80 -10.25
C GLN A 296 -0.96 -31.19 -10.31
N ARG A 297 -1.46 -31.72 -9.20
CA ARG A 297 -2.12 -33.04 -9.18
C ARG A 297 -3.39 -33.10 -10.02
N ILE A 298 -3.99 -31.97 -10.35
CA ILE A 298 -5.13 -31.95 -11.28
C ILE A 298 -4.76 -32.48 -12.68
N PHE A 299 -3.47 -32.47 -13.03
CA PHE A 299 -2.94 -33.02 -14.28
C PHE A 299 -2.59 -34.52 -14.17
N ASP A 300 -2.69 -35.12 -12.98
CA ASP A 300 -2.51 -36.56 -12.82
C ASP A 300 -3.58 -37.32 -13.62
N PRO A 301 -3.25 -38.49 -14.20
CA PRO A 301 -4.22 -39.29 -14.91
C PRO A 301 -5.32 -39.82 -13.97
N ALA A 302 -6.50 -40.10 -14.52
CA ALA A 302 -7.55 -40.79 -13.79
C ALA A 302 -7.09 -42.18 -13.30
N PRO A 303 -7.63 -42.68 -12.17
CA PRO A 303 -7.29 -44.02 -11.70
C PRO A 303 -7.67 -45.06 -12.77
N PRO A 304 -6.84 -46.10 -12.99
CA PRO A 304 -7.15 -47.12 -13.98
C PRO A 304 -8.39 -47.93 -13.58
N ALA A 305 -9.20 -48.32 -14.56
CA ALA A 305 -10.31 -49.23 -14.32
C ALA A 305 -9.81 -50.60 -13.84
N ARG A 306 -10.63 -51.31 -13.05
CA ARG A 306 -10.40 -52.74 -12.78
C ARG A 306 -10.60 -53.52 -14.08
N ALA A 307 -9.89 -54.64 -14.25
CA ALA A 307 -9.97 -55.42 -15.49
C ALA A 307 -11.42 -55.87 -15.77
N GLY A 308 -12.02 -55.40 -16.87
CA GLY A 308 -13.41 -55.67 -17.23
C GLY A 308 -14.48 -54.90 -16.44
N GLY A 309 -14.07 -54.01 -15.53
CA GLY A 309 -14.98 -53.23 -14.67
C GLY A 309 -15.28 -51.81 -15.21
N PRO A 310 -16.19 -51.10 -14.52
CA PRO A 310 -16.54 -49.72 -14.83
C PRO A 310 -15.32 -48.77 -14.81
N PRO A 311 -15.38 -47.65 -15.57
CA PRO A 311 -14.24 -46.76 -15.72
C PRO A 311 -13.84 -46.09 -14.41
N GLY A 312 -12.53 -45.98 -14.18
CA GLY A 312 -12.02 -45.12 -13.12
C GLY A 312 -12.14 -43.65 -13.49
N ARG A 313 -12.35 -42.78 -12.50
CA ARG A 313 -12.70 -41.37 -12.72
C ARG A 313 -11.94 -40.43 -11.80
N LYS A 314 -11.46 -39.31 -12.34
CA LYS A 314 -10.97 -38.18 -11.54
C LYS A 314 -12.07 -37.13 -11.40
N VAL A 315 -12.24 -36.63 -10.19
CA VAL A 315 -13.13 -35.52 -9.85
C VAL A 315 -12.28 -34.37 -9.35
N VAL A 316 -12.23 -33.28 -10.10
CA VAL A 316 -11.59 -32.04 -9.67
C VAL A 316 -12.66 -31.12 -9.11
N VAL A 317 -12.54 -30.75 -7.83
CA VAL A 317 -13.47 -29.84 -7.16
C VAL A 317 -12.76 -28.52 -6.98
N SER A 318 -13.20 -27.49 -7.70
CA SER A 318 -12.43 -26.27 -7.94
C SER A 318 -13.21 -25.00 -7.65
N THR A 319 -12.52 -23.92 -7.27
CA THR A 319 -13.08 -22.56 -7.44
C THR A 319 -13.09 -22.13 -8.91
N ASN A 320 -13.45 -20.87 -9.18
CA ASN A 320 -13.31 -20.26 -10.50
C ASN A 320 -11.85 -20.19 -11.02
N ILE A 321 -10.85 -20.67 -10.28
CA ILE A 321 -9.47 -20.82 -10.78
C ILE A 321 -9.37 -21.75 -12.01
N ALA A 322 -10.28 -22.71 -12.16
CA ALA A 322 -10.36 -23.56 -13.35
C ALA A 322 -11.33 -23.03 -14.43
N GLU A 323 -11.99 -21.90 -14.19
CA GLU A 323 -12.96 -21.30 -15.12
C GLU A 323 -12.26 -20.76 -16.37
N THR A 324 -11.07 -20.19 -16.19
CA THR A 324 -10.24 -19.53 -17.22
C THR A 324 -8.81 -20.06 -17.17
N SER A 325 -8.06 -19.89 -18.27
CA SER A 325 -6.61 -20.08 -18.39
C SER A 325 -6.00 -21.47 -18.11
N LEU A 326 -6.66 -22.36 -17.37
CA LEU A 326 -6.19 -23.70 -17.04
C LEU A 326 -6.87 -24.74 -17.95
N THR A 327 -6.10 -25.72 -18.42
CA THR A 327 -6.63 -26.85 -19.23
C THR A 327 -6.35 -28.17 -18.54
N ILE A 328 -7.39 -28.73 -17.93
CA ILE A 328 -7.34 -30.05 -17.32
C ILE A 328 -7.74 -31.06 -18.39
N ASP A 329 -6.77 -31.81 -18.90
CA ASP A 329 -7.02 -32.86 -19.88
C ASP A 329 -7.86 -33.99 -19.24
N GLY A 330 -8.76 -34.58 -20.04
CA GLY A 330 -9.64 -35.67 -19.62
C GLY A 330 -11.03 -35.25 -19.13
N VAL A 331 -11.24 -33.97 -18.82
CA VAL A 331 -12.55 -33.44 -18.40
C VAL A 331 -13.57 -33.54 -19.53
N VAL A 332 -14.70 -34.17 -19.24
CA VAL A 332 -15.85 -34.35 -20.14
C VAL A 332 -17.14 -33.86 -19.50
N TYR A 333 -17.19 -33.90 -18.17
CA TYR A 333 -18.37 -33.55 -17.39
C TYR A 333 -18.06 -32.32 -16.54
N VAL A 334 -18.90 -31.30 -16.65
CA VAL A 334 -18.84 -30.10 -15.81
C VAL A 334 -20.08 -30.05 -14.96
N VAL A 335 -19.92 -29.78 -13.67
CA VAL A 335 -21.03 -29.48 -12.75
C VAL A 335 -20.90 -28.02 -12.34
N ASP A 336 -21.91 -27.22 -12.66
CA ASP A 336 -21.95 -25.78 -12.45
C ASP A 336 -23.10 -25.39 -11.52
N PRO A 337 -22.82 -25.17 -10.23
CA PRO A 337 -23.81 -24.64 -9.29
C PRO A 337 -24.22 -23.19 -9.52
N GLY A 338 -23.51 -22.43 -10.35
CA GLY A 338 -23.89 -21.05 -10.68
C GLY A 338 -23.39 -19.98 -9.69
N PHE A 339 -22.49 -20.33 -8.77
CA PHE A 339 -21.96 -19.40 -7.76
C PHE A 339 -20.44 -19.23 -7.82
N SER A 340 -19.97 -18.10 -7.29
CA SER A 340 -18.55 -17.81 -7.06
C SER A 340 -18.39 -16.82 -5.89
N LYS A 341 -17.25 -16.84 -5.19
CA LYS A 341 -16.92 -15.74 -4.27
C LYS A 341 -16.41 -14.54 -5.05
N GLN A 342 -17.04 -13.40 -4.85
CA GLN A 342 -16.67 -12.12 -5.47
C GLN A 342 -16.38 -11.08 -4.38
N THR A 343 -15.37 -10.26 -4.64
CA THR A 343 -15.08 -9.08 -3.83
C THR A 343 -16.18 -8.05 -4.02
N VAL A 344 -16.72 -7.56 -2.90
CA VAL A 344 -17.70 -6.49 -2.84
C VAL A 344 -17.21 -5.43 -1.86
N TYR A 345 -17.06 -4.22 -2.37
CA TYR A 345 -16.74 -3.02 -1.59
C TYR A 345 -17.98 -2.15 -1.45
N ASN A 346 -18.35 -1.86 -0.21
CA ASN A 346 -19.41 -0.91 0.09
C ASN A 346 -18.79 0.44 0.51
N PRO A 347 -18.84 1.48 -0.34
CA PRO A 347 -18.20 2.77 -0.08
C PRO A 347 -18.85 3.55 1.07
N ARG A 348 -20.09 3.24 1.45
CA ARG A 348 -20.81 3.94 2.53
C ARG A 348 -20.35 3.53 3.92
N ILE A 349 -20.03 2.24 4.08
CA ILE A 349 -19.54 1.68 5.34
C ILE A 349 -18.03 1.36 5.29
N ARG A 350 -17.38 1.60 4.14
CA ARG A 350 -15.94 1.41 3.89
C ARG A 350 -15.46 -0.03 4.16
N VAL A 351 -16.30 -1.00 3.84
CA VAL A 351 -16.03 -2.43 4.05
C VAL A 351 -15.84 -3.11 2.71
N GLU A 352 -14.74 -3.85 2.59
CA GLU A 352 -14.51 -4.84 1.54
C GLU A 352 -14.78 -6.24 2.11
N SER A 353 -15.53 -7.05 1.39
CA SER A 353 -15.88 -8.42 1.82
C SER A 353 -15.96 -9.37 0.64
N LEU A 354 -15.71 -10.66 0.89
CA LEU A 354 -15.91 -11.73 -0.09
C LEU A 354 -17.29 -12.34 0.11
N LEU A 355 -18.18 -12.14 -0.86
CA LEU A 355 -19.54 -12.67 -0.83
C LEU A 355 -19.71 -13.76 -1.88
N VAL A 356 -20.48 -14.79 -1.53
CA VAL A 356 -20.95 -15.78 -2.49
C VAL A 356 -22.03 -15.12 -3.33
N SER A 357 -21.77 -14.96 -4.62
CA SER A 357 -22.66 -14.30 -5.57
C SER A 357 -22.92 -15.21 -6.79
N PRO A 358 -24.09 -15.06 -7.45
CA PRO A 358 -24.33 -15.69 -8.74
C PRO A 358 -23.26 -15.30 -9.76
N ILE A 359 -22.96 -16.22 -10.68
CA ILE A 359 -22.07 -15.96 -11.82
C ILE A 359 -22.82 -15.28 -12.96
N SER A 360 -22.09 -14.75 -13.92
CA SER A 360 -22.67 -14.27 -15.18
C SER A 360 -22.91 -15.41 -16.18
N LYS A 361 -23.75 -15.17 -17.19
CA LYS A 361 -23.92 -16.05 -18.36
C LYS A 361 -22.59 -16.32 -19.06
N ALA A 362 -21.72 -15.30 -19.17
CA ALA A 362 -20.37 -15.46 -19.70
C ALA A 362 -19.54 -16.46 -18.89
N SER A 363 -19.51 -16.34 -17.56
CA SER A 363 -18.84 -17.32 -16.67
C SER A 363 -19.43 -18.72 -16.83
N ALA A 364 -20.77 -18.85 -16.85
CA ALA A 364 -21.44 -20.14 -17.05
C ALA A 364 -21.09 -20.80 -18.40
N GLN A 365 -20.92 -20.01 -19.47
CA GLN A 365 -20.45 -20.50 -20.76
C GLN A 365 -18.98 -20.93 -20.71
N GLN A 366 -18.12 -20.20 -20.00
CA GLN A 366 -16.71 -20.57 -19.85
C GLN A 366 -16.51 -21.86 -19.05
N ARG A 367 -17.31 -22.05 -18.00
CA ARG A 367 -17.39 -23.29 -17.22
C ARG A 367 -17.83 -24.46 -18.10
N ALA A 368 -18.93 -24.31 -18.84
CA ALA A 368 -19.40 -25.34 -19.78
C ALA A 368 -18.33 -25.68 -20.83
N GLY A 369 -17.63 -24.68 -21.36
CA GLY A 369 -16.55 -24.86 -22.33
C GLY A 369 -15.34 -25.66 -21.82
N ARG A 370 -15.25 -25.99 -20.51
CA ARG A 370 -14.22 -26.91 -19.98
C ARG A 370 -14.45 -28.37 -20.39
N ALA A 371 -15.70 -28.78 -20.63
CA ALA A 371 -16.07 -30.13 -21.02
C ALA A 371 -15.70 -30.46 -22.48
N GLY A 372 -15.85 -29.48 -23.38
CA GLY A 372 -15.74 -29.67 -24.84
C GLY A 372 -14.34 -29.54 -25.42
N ARG A 373 -13.27 -29.76 -24.65
CA ARG A 373 -11.89 -29.48 -25.11
C ARG A 373 -11.22 -30.63 -25.82
N THR A 374 -11.36 -31.84 -25.30
CA THR A 374 -10.68 -33.03 -25.83
C THR A 374 -11.59 -33.90 -26.68
N ARG A 375 -12.90 -33.87 -26.38
CA ARG A 375 -13.98 -34.60 -27.06
C ARG A 375 -15.34 -33.97 -26.67
N PRO A 376 -16.48 -34.41 -27.24
CA PRO A 376 -17.80 -33.94 -26.82
C PRO A 376 -18.01 -34.13 -25.32
N GLY A 377 -18.75 -33.21 -24.70
CA GLY A 377 -18.91 -33.18 -23.25
C GLY A 377 -20.31 -32.75 -22.80
N LYS A 378 -20.54 -32.77 -21.49
CA LYS A 378 -21.81 -32.39 -20.86
C LYS A 378 -21.58 -31.40 -19.72
N CYS A 379 -22.44 -30.40 -19.61
CA CYS A 379 -22.46 -29.44 -18.52
C CYS A 379 -23.79 -29.52 -17.78
N PHE A 380 -23.75 -29.81 -16.49
CA PHE A 380 -24.91 -29.88 -15.61
C PHE A 380 -24.99 -28.60 -14.77
N ARG A 381 -25.92 -27.72 -15.14
CA ARG A 381 -26.21 -26.48 -14.43
C ARG A 381 -27.25 -26.75 -13.36
N LEU A 382 -26.94 -26.44 -12.10
CA LEU A 382 -27.81 -26.72 -10.95
C LEU A 382 -28.81 -25.59 -10.68
N TYR A 383 -29.29 -24.98 -11.75
CA TYR A 383 -30.24 -23.88 -11.77
C TYR A 383 -31.13 -24.03 -13.01
N THR A 384 -32.29 -23.39 -13.00
CA THR A 384 -33.25 -23.53 -14.09
C THR A 384 -32.81 -22.76 -15.34
N GLU A 385 -33.27 -23.19 -16.51
CA GLU A 385 -33.05 -22.42 -17.74
C GLU A 385 -33.68 -21.02 -17.66
N LYS A 386 -34.79 -20.89 -16.94
CA LYS A 386 -35.45 -19.60 -16.69
C LYS A 386 -34.52 -18.66 -15.90
N ASP A 387 -33.88 -19.15 -14.84
CA ASP A 387 -32.96 -18.35 -14.05
C ASP A 387 -31.71 -17.98 -14.85
N PHE A 388 -31.20 -18.91 -15.67
CA PHE A 388 -30.10 -18.62 -16.61
C PHE A 388 -30.47 -17.47 -17.54
N MET A 389 -31.68 -17.45 -18.11
CA MET A 389 -32.09 -16.43 -19.08
C MET A 389 -32.49 -15.10 -18.44
N GLY A 390 -33.18 -15.14 -17.29
CA GLY A 390 -33.84 -13.98 -16.68
C GLY A 390 -33.14 -13.38 -15.46
N GLU A 391 -32.39 -14.17 -14.67
CA GLU A 391 -31.77 -13.73 -13.42
C GLU A 391 -30.27 -13.48 -13.57
N LEU A 392 -29.55 -14.30 -14.35
CA LEU A 392 -28.11 -14.13 -14.52
C LEU A 392 -27.78 -12.98 -15.48
N GLU A 393 -26.85 -12.12 -15.07
CA GLU A 393 -26.31 -11.04 -15.89
C GLU A 393 -25.47 -11.58 -17.06
N GLU A 394 -25.42 -10.84 -18.17
CA GLU A 394 -24.64 -11.26 -19.36
C GLU A 394 -23.14 -11.36 -19.09
N GLN A 395 -22.59 -10.38 -18.37
CA GLN A 395 -21.17 -10.27 -18.03
C GLN A 395 -21.02 -9.97 -16.55
N THR A 396 -19.94 -10.44 -15.95
CA THR A 396 -19.58 -10.08 -14.58
C THR A 396 -19.20 -8.60 -14.54
N HIS A 397 -19.71 -7.85 -13.55
CA HIS A 397 -19.30 -6.45 -13.37
C HIS A 397 -17.78 -6.32 -13.21
N PRO A 398 -17.14 -5.37 -13.93
CA PRO A 398 -15.72 -5.07 -13.79
C PRO A 398 -15.32 -4.84 -12.34
N GLU A 399 -14.16 -5.34 -11.94
CA GLU A 399 -13.69 -5.27 -10.56
C GLU A 399 -13.53 -3.82 -10.06
N ILE A 400 -13.19 -2.88 -10.95
CA ILE A 400 -13.10 -1.45 -10.65
C ILE A 400 -14.40 -0.84 -10.11
N LEU A 401 -15.55 -1.44 -10.40
CA LEU A 401 -16.86 -0.97 -9.91
C LEU A 401 -17.22 -1.51 -8.53
N ARG A 402 -16.48 -2.51 -8.02
CA ARG A 402 -16.86 -3.29 -6.83
C ARG A 402 -15.71 -3.56 -5.86
N SER A 403 -14.56 -2.93 -6.04
CA SER A 403 -13.38 -3.06 -5.16
C SER A 403 -12.95 -1.72 -4.57
N ASN A 404 -12.15 -1.78 -3.50
CA ASN A 404 -11.51 -0.59 -2.94
C ASN A 404 -10.44 -0.06 -3.90
N LEU A 405 -10.46 1.25 -4.17
CA LEU A 405 -9.59 1.89 -5.15
C LEU A 405 -8.36 2.57 -4.54
N SER A 406 -8.16 2.54 -3.22
CA SER A 406 -7.08 3.29 -2.57
C SER A 406 -5.68 2.97 -3.09
N ASN A 407 -5.36 1.69 -3.32
CA ASN A 407 -4.09 1.31 -3.96
C ASN A 407 -3.98 1.89 -5.36
N VAL A 408 -5.00 1.68 -6.20
CA VAL A 408 -4.99 2.14 -7.59
C VAL A 408 -4.90 3.66 -7.69
N VAL A 409 -5.61 4.39 -6.84
CA VAL A 409 -5.53 5.85 -6.82
C VAL A 409 -4.12 6.30 -6.46
N LEU A 410 -3.49 5.66 -5.47
CA LEU A 410 -2.11 5.96 -5.12
C LEU A 410 -1.14 5.68 -6.28
N GLU A 411 -1.30 4.55 -6.97
CA GLU A 411 -0.51 4.18 -8.14
C GLU A 411 -0.72 5.14 -9.33
N LEU A 412 -1.96 5.53 -9.62
CA LEU A 412 -2.31 6.49 -10.68
C LEU A 412 -1.72 7.88 -10.40
N VAL A 413 -1.85 8.37 -9.17
CA VAL A 413 -1.29 9.67 -8.78
C VAL A 413 0.24 9.64 -8.85
N LYS A 414 0.88 8.54 -8.44
CA LYS A 414 2.33 8.31 -8.60
C LYS A 414 2.77 8.32 -10.06
N LEU A 415 1.96 7.78 -10.96
CA LEU A 415 2.18 7.83 -12.42
C LEU A 415 1.97 9.23 -13.02
N GLY A 416 1.56 10.22 -12.22
CA GLY A 416 1.34 11.60 -12.66
C GLY A 416 -0.06 11.87 -13.22
N VAL A 417 -1.01 10.97 -13.00
CA VAL A 417 -2.42 11.20 -13.35
C VAL A 417 -3.02 12.18 -12.35
N LYS A 418 -3.28 13.41 -12.80
CA LYS A 418 -3.84 14.48 -11.95
C LYS A 418 -5.36 14.44 -11.85
N ASP A 419 -6.03 14.23 -12.99
CA ASP A 419 -7.48 14.21 -13.05
C ASP A 419 -7.98 12.76 -13.12
N LEU A 420 -8.20 12.17 -11.95
CA LEU A 420 -8.68 10.80 -11.81
C LEU A 420 -10.11 10.62 -12.30
N VAL A 421 -10.89 11.70 -12.40
CA VAL A 421 -12.27 11.65 -12.91
C VAL A 421 -12.28 11.56 -14.44
N LYS A 422 -11.37 12.27 -15.10
CA LYS A 422 -11.22 12.26 -16.57
C LYS A 422 -10.23 11.22 -17.09
N PHE A 423 -9.68 10.37 -16.23
CA PHE A 423 -8.88 9.25 -16.69
C PHE A 423 -9.73 8.36 -17.62
N ASP A 424 -9.10 7.86 -18.68
CA ASP A 424 -9.76 7.16 -19.78
C ASP A 424 -10.04 5.70 -19.40
N TYR A 425 -10.92 5.47 -18.41
CA TYR A 425 -11.34 4.13 -18.00
C TYR A 425 -12.13 3.42 -19.10
N VAL A 426 -12.07 2.10 -19.14
CA VAL A 426 -13.02 1.30 -19.95
C VAL A 426 -14.43 1.41 -19.36
N ASP A 427 -14.55 1.28 -18.04
CA ASP A 427 -15.74 1.59 -17.26
C ASP A 427 -15.29 2.39 -16.03
N ALA A 428 -15.79 3.62 -15.87
CA ALA A 428 -15.36 4.50 -14.80
C ALA A 428 -16.00 4.09 -13.45
N PRO A 429 -15.25 4.13 -12.33
CA PRO A 429 -15.81 3.88 -11.01
C PRO A 429 -16.81 4.95 -10.59
N ALA A 430 -17.66 4.62 -9.62
CA ALA A 430 -18.55 5.60 -9.02
C ALA A 430 -17.74 6.74 -8.37
N PRO A 431 -18.12 8.01 -8.55
CA PRO A 431 -17.41 9.14 -7.94
C PRO A 431 -17.28 9.02 -6.42
N GLU A 432 -18.28 8.47 -5.74
CA GLU A 432 -18.23 8.22 -4.29
C GLU A 432 -17.08 7.28 -3.90
N THR A 433 -16.89 6.17 -4.64
CA THR A 433 -15.78 5.22 -4.41
C THR A 433 -14.43 5.89 -4.58
N LEU A 434 -14.28 6.73 -5.61
CA LEU A 434 -13.06 7.49 -5.86
C LEU A 434 -12.79 8.52 -4.74
N MET A 435 -13.83 9.23 -4.28
CA MET A 435 -13.73 10.16 -3.17
C MET A 435 -13.32 9.47 -1.87
N ARG A 436 -13.84 8.27 -1.57
CA ARG A 436 -13.42 7.49 -0.39
C ARG A 436 -11.96 7.05 -0.47
N ALA A 437 -11.50 6.68 -1.66
CA ALA A 437 -10.09 6.35 -1.85
C ALA A 437 -9.18 7.56 -1.62
N LEU A 438 -9.55 8.73 -2.15
CA LEU A 438 -8.84 10.00 -1.92
C LEU A 438 -8.86 10.42 -0.45
N GLU A 439 -10.01 10.31 0.22
CA GLU A 439 -10.19 10.61 1.64
C GLU A 439 -9.30 9.70 2.50
N LEU A 440 -9.26 8.39 2.24
CA LEU A 440 -8.37 7.46 2.95
C LEU A 440 -6.90 7.86 2.78
N LEU A 441 -6.47 8.15 1.55
CA LEU A 441 -5.08 8.51 1.27
C LEU A 441 -4.70 9.86 1.87
N ASN A 442 -5.62 10.84 1.93
CA ASN A 442 -5.42 12.09 2.64
C ASN A 442 -5.30 11.85 4.16
N TYR A 443 -6.18 11.04 4.76
CA TYR A 443 -6.07 10.69 6.19
C TYR A 443 -4.77 9.95 6.53
N LEU A 444 -4.24 9.13 5.62
CA LEU A 444 -2.93 8.48 5.77
C LEU A 444 -1.75 9.44 5.53
N ALA A 445 -2.02 10.68 5.14
CA ALA A 445 -1.05 11.69 4.69
C ALA A 445 -0.23 11.26 3.46
N ALA A 446 -0.78 10.35 2.64
CA ALA A 446 -0.22 9.97 1.34
C ALA A 446 -0.51 11.04 0.27
N LEU A 447 -1.64 11.74 0.40
CA LEU A 447 -2.02 12.91 -0.40
C LEU A 447 -2.17 14.14 0.50
N ASP A 448 -1.87 15.32 -0.03
CA ASP A 448 -2.20 16.60 0.62
C ASP A 448 -3.68 16.98 0.40
N ASP A 449 -4.10 18.13 0.94
CA ASP A 449 -5.49 18.60 0.85
C ASP A 449 -5.86 19.05 -0.57
N GLU A 450 -4.87 19.36 -1.40
CA GLU A 450 -5.01 19.62 -2.83
C GLU A 450 -5.02 18.34 -3.69
N GLY A 451 -4.81 17.17 -3.08
CA GLY A 451 -4.79 15.87 -3.75
C GLY A 451 -3.48 15.53 -4.45
N ASN A 452 -2.39 16.25 -4.19
CA ASN A 452 -1.06 15.92 -4.71
C ASN A 452 -0.37 14.86 -3.85
N LEU A 453 0.51 14.09 -4.49
CA LEU A 453 1.33 13.08 -3.82
C LEU A 453 2.31 13.72 -2.84
N THR A 454 2.28 13.30 -1.58
CA THR A 454 3.27 13.71 -0.58
C THR A 454 4.55 12.88 -0.69
N ALA A 455 5.64 13.29 -0.03
CA ALA A 455 6.85 12.48 0.05
C ALA A 455 6.59 11.11 0.70
N LEU A 456 5.74 11.08 1.73
CA LEU A 456 5.30 9.85 2.37
C LEU A 456 4.49 8.97 1.40
N GLY A 457 3.52 9.55 0.68
CA GLY A 457 2.73 8.83 -0.33
C GLY A 457 3.60 8.26 -1.45
N ALA A 458 4.63 8.99 -1.86
CA ALA A 458 5.58 8.55 -2.87
C ALA A 458 6.39 7.31 -2.43
N ILE A 459 6.71 7.20 -1.13
CA ILE A 459 7.35 6.02 -0.53
C ILE A 459 6.32 4.89 -0.35
N MET A 460 5.11 5.20 0.13
CA MET A 460 4.03 4.21 0.31
C MET A 460 3.72 3.46 -1.00
N ALA A 461 3.67 4.17 -2.12
CA ALA A 461 3.41 3.61 -3.45
C ALA A 461 4.45 2.58 -3.91
N GLU A 462 5.63 2.58 -3.31
CA GLU A 462 6.74 1.67 -3.66
C GLU A 462 6.63 0.33 -2.94
N PHE A 463 5.89 0.29 -1.83
CA PHE A 463 5.61 -0.94 -1.13
C PHE A 463 4.52 -1.72 -1.85
N PRO A 464 4.71 -3.02 -2.12
CA PRO A 464 3.65 -3.89 -2.61
C PRO A 464 2.76 -4.27 -1.43
N LEU A 465 2.06 -3.31 -0.82
CA LEU A 465 1.19 -3.42 0.34
C LEU A 465 0.01 -2.46 0.21
N ASP A 466 -1.06 -2.70 0.96
CA ASP A 466 -2.16 -1.74 1.08
C ASP A 466 -1.67 -0.44 1.76
N PRO A 467 -2.29 0.72 1.50
CA PRO A 467 -1.72 1.99 1.94
C PRO A 467 -1.68 2.10 3.48
N GLN A 468 -2.66 1.49 4.17
CA GLN A 468 -2.66 1.38 5.63
C GLN A 468 -1.42 0.63 6.16
N MET A 469 -1.09 -0.52 5.55
CA MET A 469 0.06 -1.34 5.94
C MET A 469 1.39 -0.67 5.58
N ALA A 470 1.47 -0.02 4.41
CA ALA A 470 2.65 0.74 4.01
C ALA A 470 2.92 1.90 4.98
N LYS A 471 1.88 2.67 5.34
CA LYS A 471 1.95 3.75 6.35
C LYS A 471 2.45 3.23 7.70
N MET A 472 1.84 2.15 8.18
CA MET A 472 2.23 1.50 9.44
C MET A 472 3.72 1.11 9.44
N LEU A 473 4.19 0.48 8.36
CA LEU A 473 5.57 0.04 8.24
C LEU A 473 6.56 1.22 8.21
N ILE A 474 6.26 2.27 7.46
CA ILE A 474 7.14 3.44 7.32
C ILE A 474 7.30 4.22 8.63
N VAL A 475 6.23 4.34 9.42
CA VAL A 475 6.22 5.13 10.68
C VAL A 475 6.73 4.32 11.88
N SER A 476 6.75 2.99 11.78
CA SER A 476 7.16 2.09 12.87
C SER A 476 8.52 2.36 13.55
N PRO A 477 9.56 2.95 12.90
CA PRO A 477 10.80 3.30 13.58
C PRO A 477 10.62 4.35 14.69
N GLU A 478 9.64 5.25 14.56
CA GLU A 478 9.32 6.26 15.58
C GLU A 478 8.87 5.61 16.91
N PHE A 479 8.33 4.39 16.83
CA PHE A 479 7.90 3.58 17.96
C PHE A 479 8.95 2.58 18.42
N LYS A 480 10.13 2.52 17.78
CA LYS A 480 11.21 1.57 18.08
C LYS A 480 10.81 0.10 17.94
N CYS A 481 9.92 -0.20 16.99
CA CYS A 481 9.41 -1.56 16.76
C CYS A 481 9.25 -1.91 15.27
N SER A 482 10.10 -1.36 14.40
CA SER A 482 9.98 -1.55 12.95
C SER A 482 10.30 -2.97 12.52
N ASN A 483 11.13 -3.70 13.27
CA ASN A 483 11.40 -5.11 13.01
C ASN A 483 10.15 -6.00 13.25
N GLU A 484 9.42 -5.73 14.33
CA GLU A 484 8.19 -6.44 14.67
C GLU A 484 7.06 -6.09 13.70
N ILE A 485 6.92 -4.81 13.34
CA ILE A 485 5.90 -4.35 12.38
C ILE A 485 6.16 -4.91 10.98
N LEU A 486 7.43 -4.99 10.54
CA LEU A 486 7.82 -5.67 9.30
C LEU A 486 7.36 -7.12 9.30
N THR A 487 7.55 -7.82 10.42
CA THR A 487 7.12 -9.21 10.59
C THR A 487 5.60 -9.34 10.54
N ILE A 488 4.86 -8.47 11.25
CA ILE A 488 3.39 -8.46 11.24
C ILE A 488 2.87 -8.18 9.82
N ALA A 489 3.44 -7.19 9.12
CA ALA A 489 3.06 -6.87 7.75
C ALA A 489 3.27 -8.06 6.80
N ALA A 490 4.37 -8.81 6.97
CA ALA A 490 4.63 -10.02 6.19
C ALA A 490 3.62 -11.15 6.49
N MET A 491 3.30 -11.37 7.77
CA MET A 491 2.32 -12.39 8.20
C MET A 491 0.89 -12.06 7.75
N LEU A 492 0.52 -10.77 7.67
CA LEU A 492 -0.78 -10.33 7.13
C LEU A 492 -0.85 -10.41 5.59
N SER A 493 0.29 -10.45 4.91
CA SER A 493 0.37 -10.50 3.44
C SER A 493 0.29 -11.92 2.85
N VAL A 494 0.20 -12.94 3.70
CA VAL A 494 0.10 -14.35 3.29
C VAL A 494 -1.25 -14.96 3.69
N PRO A 495 -1.64 -16.10 3.12
CA PRO A 495 -2.83 -16.83 3.58
C PRO A 495 -2.76 -17.16 5.08
N ASN A 496 -3.91 -17.41 5.68
CA ASN A 496 -4.00 -17.77 7.10
C ASN A 496 -3.02 -18.91 7.45
N VAL A 497 -2.17 -18.67 8.45
CA VAL A 497 -1.14 -19.62 8.89
C VAL A 497 -1.71 -20.75 9.73
N TRP A 498 -2.89 -20.57 10.33
CA TRP A 498 -3.52 -21.57 11.19
C TRP A 498 -4.16 -22.68 10.37
N LEU A 499 -3.77 -23.92 10.64
CA LEU A 499 -4.44 -25.12 10.16
C LEU A 499 -5.43 -25.57 11.22
N ARG A 500 -6.70 -25.78 10.85
CA ARG A 500 -7.72 -26.27 11.79
C ARG A 500 -8.52 -27.44 11.19
N PRO A 501 -7.90 -28.62 11.04
CA PRO A 501 -8.56 -29.78 10.43
C PRO A 501 -9.85 -30.16 11.17
N ASN A 502 -10.88 -30.56 10.43
CA ASN A 502 -12.21 -30.84 11.01
C ASN A 502 -12.20 -31.96 12.06
N ASN A 503 -11.34 -32.97 11.88
CA ASN A 503 -11.17 -34.10 12.80
C ASN A 503 -10.28 -33.78 14.03
N GLN A 504 -9.53 -32.67 14.00
CA GLN A 504 -8.53 -32.32 15.04
C GLN A 504 -8.74 -30.90 15.60
N ARG A 505 -9.96 -30.36 15.49
CA ARG A 505 -10.28 -28.97 15.91
C ARG A 505 -9.82 -28.65 17.34
N ARG A 506 -10.06 -29.56 18.30
CA ARG A 506 -9.68 -29.36 19.70
C ARG A 506 -8.17 -29.29 19.91
N GLU A 507 -7.42 -30.13 19.21
CA GLU A 507 -5.96 -30.18 19.28
C GLU A 507 -5.35 -28.94 18.63
N ALA A 508 -5.88 -28.52 17.48
CA ALA A 508 -5.50 -27.28 16.81
C ALA A 508 -5.78 -26.04 17.67
N ASP A 509 -6.94 -25.98 18.32
CA ASP A 509 -7.31 -24.87 19.22
C ASP A 509 -6.40 -24.84 20.46
N ALA A 510 -6.04 -26.00 21.01
CA ALA A 510 -5.09 -26.11 22.13
C ALA A 510 -3.67 -25.67 21.73
N ALA A 511 -3.18 -26.09 20.56
CA ALA A 511 -1.88 -25.66 20.03
C ALA A 511 -1.85 -24.15 19.78
N LYS A 512 -2.93 -23.59 19.21
CA LYS A 512 -3.07 -22.14 19.01
C LYS A 512 -3.05 -21.38 20.34
N ALA A 513 -3.72 -21.90 21.38
CA ALA A 513 -3.74 -21.26 22.70
C ALA A 513 -2.34 -21.11 23.31
N LEU A 514 -1.43 -22.06 23.08
CA LEU A 514 -0.03 -21.99 23.54
C LEU A 514 0.77 -20.85 22.87
N LEU A 515 0.40 -20.49 21.64
CA LEU A 515 1.07 -19.45 20.86
C LEU A 515 0.36 -18.09 20.95
N THR A 516 -0.80 -18.04 21.62
CA THR A 516 -1.64 -16.84 21.70
C THR A 516 -1.05 -15.82 22.65
N VAL A 517 -0.99 -14.56 22.20
CA VAL A 517 -0.63 -13.41 23.02
C VAL A 517 -1.92 -12.71 23.46
N PRO A 518 -2.20 -12.61 24.78
CA PRO A 518 -3.48 -12.09 25.30
C PRO A 518 -3.84 -10.66 24.87
N ASP A 519 -2.83 -9.87 24.52
CA ASP A 519 -2.97 -8.46 24.10
C ASP A 519 -3.50 -8.30 22.65
N GLY A 520 -3.43 -9.35 21.82
CA GLY A 520 -3.99 -9.30 20.46
C GLY A 520 -3.48 -10.34 19.47
N ASP A 521 -4.29 -10.55 18.43
CA ASP A 521 -4.00 -11.47 17.33
C ASP A 521 -2.80 -11.01 16.48
N HIS A 522 -2.56 -9.70 16.34
CA HIS A 522 -1.37 -9.20 15.63
C HIS A 522 -0.07 -9.59 16.34
N LEU A 523 -0.06 -9.51 17.66
CA LEU A 523 1.06 -9.96 18.48
C LEU A 523 1.18 -11.49 18.50
N THR A 524 0.04 -12.18 18.41
CA THR A 524 0.02 -13.63 18.22
C THR A 524 0.69 -14.03 16.90
N LEU A 525 0.43 -13.32 15.79
CA LEU A 525 1.12 -13.57 14.51
C LEU A 525 2.63 -13.30 14.60
N LEU A 526 3.03 -12.25 15.31
CA LEU A 526 4.44 -11.97 15.61
C LEU A 526 5.08 -13.13 16.40
N ASN A 527 4.41 -13.61 17.45
CA ASN A 527 4.88 -14.72 18.27
C ASN A 527 5.04 -16.01 17.43
N VAL A 528 4.06 -16.33 16.60
CA VAL A 528 4.10 -17.48 15.68
C VAL A 528 5.31 -17.41 14.76
N TYR A 529 5.59 -16.25 14.15
CA TYR A 529 6.76 -16.09 13.27
C TYR A 529 8.07 -16.24 14.06
N ASN A 530 8.19 -15.58 15.22
CA ASN A 530 9.40 -15.64 16.04
C ASN A 530 9.70 -17.07 16.50
N GLU A 531 8.69 -17.82 16.95
CA GLU A 531 8.84 -19.22 17.31
C GLU A 531 9.25 -20.08 16.10
N TYR A 532 8.70 -19.81 14.91
CA TYR A 532 9.11 -20.50 13.69
C TYR A 532 10.60 -20.25 13.33
N ILE A 533 11.09 -19.01 13.51
CA ILE A 533 12.50 -18.67 13.31
C ILE A 533 13.39 -19.32 14.39
N ASN A 534 12.97 -19.27 15.66
CA ASN A 534 13.69 -19.87 16.79
C ASN A 534 13.84 -21.39 16.63
N ASN A 535 12.83 -22.04 16.05
CA ASN A 535 12.84 -23.45 15.70
C ASN A 535 13.48 -23.71 14.32
N GLN A 536 14.32 -22.80 13.82
CA GLN A 536 15.16 -22.96 12.62
C GLN A 536 14.36 -23.30 11.35
N LEU A 537 13.17 -22.71 11.19
CA LEU A 537 12.29 -22.95 10.04
C LEU A 537 11.83 -24.41 9.93
N ASP A 538 11.77 -25.14 11.05
CA ASP A 538 11.44 -26.57 11.05
C ASP A 538 9.98 -26.82 10.64
N LYS A 539 9.83 -27.64 9.59
CA LYS A 539 8.53 -28.06 9.08
C LYS A 539 7.79 -28.97 10.06
N ASN A 540 8.51 -29.77 10.86
CA ASN A 540 7.90 -30.67 11.83
C ASN A 540 7.35 -29.88 13.03
N TRP A 541 8.06 -28.85 13.48
CA TRP A 541 7.54 -27.91 14.47
C TRP A 541 6.25 -27.24 13.98
N ALA A 542 6.22 -26.74 12.74
CA ALA A 542 5.02 -26.12 12.18
C ALA A 542 3.84 -27.12 12.11
N TRP A 543 4.09 -28.35 11.66
CA TRP A 543 3.10 -29.42 11.62
C TRP A 543 2.51 -29.73 13.01
N THR A 544 3.38 -29.90 14.01
CA THR A 544 2.98 -30.24 15.39
C THR A 544 2.16 -29.13 16.04
N ASN A 545 2.40 -27.87 15.66
CA ASN A 545 1.68 -26.70 16.15
C ASN A 545 0.49 -26.30 15.28
N TYR A 546 0.06 -27.14 14.34
CA TYR A 546 -1.07 -26.86 13.45
C TYR A 546 -0.88 -25.56 12.64
N LEU A 547 0.33 -25.35 12.13
CA LEU A 547 0.70 -24.19 11.32
C LEU A 547 1.08 -24.62 9.89
N SER A 548 0.72 -23.78 8.93
CA SER A 548 1.09 -23.94 7.53
C SER A 548 2.55 -23.55 7.31
N ALA A 549 3.45 -24.54 7.27
CA ALA A 549 4.87 -24.33 6.96
C ALA A 549 5.07 -23.56 5.64
N ARG A 550 4.18 -23.75 4.66
CA ARG A 550 4.21 -23.00 3.39
C ARG A 550 3.88 -21.53 3.60
N ALA A 551 2.82 -21.21 4.33
CA ALA A 551 2.45 -19.81 4.57
C ALA A 551 3.53 -19.08 5.38
N LEU A 552 4.13 -19.75 6.37
CA LEU A 552 5.26 -19.22 7.13
C LEU A 552 6.50 -18.98 6.26
N MET A 553 6.85 -19.91 5.38
CA MET A 553 7.94 -19.73 4.41
C MET A 553 7.67 -18.57 3.43
N GLN A 554 6.41 -18.41 3.00
CA GLN A 554 6.01 -17.26 2.19
C GLN A 554 6.13 -15.96 2.99
N ALA A 555 5.74 -15.94 4.26
CA ALA A 555 5.86 -14.75 5.10
C ALA A 555 7.33 -14.36 5.26
N ASP A 556 8.23 -15.32 5.47
CA ASP A 556 9.67 -15.05 5.52
C ASP A 556 10.21 -14.43 4.22
N ASN A 557 9.78 -14.94 3.06
CA ASN A 557 10.14 -14.37 1.76
C ASN A 557 9.60 -12.96 1.57
N VAL A 558 8.34 -12.70 1.96
CA VAL A 558 7.73 -11.37 1.93
C VAL A 558 8.52 -10.41 2.85
N ARG A 559 8.81 -10.84 4.08
CA ARG A 559 9.56 -10.07 5.06
C ARG A 559 10.90 -9.62 4.49
N LYS A 560 11.68 -10.52 3.90
CA LYS A 560 12.98 -10.21 3.27
C LYS A 560 12.89 -9.22 2.11
N GLN A 561 11.79 -9.21 1.37
CA GLN A 561 11.61 -8.25 0.26
C GLN A 561 11.16 -6.88 0.75
N LEU A 562 10.28 -6.85 1.74
CA LEU A 562 9.90 -5.61 2.41
C LEU A 562 11.11 -4.99 3.13
N GLU A 563 11.94 -5.79 3.77
CA GLU A 563 13.23 -5.40 4.36
C GLU A 563 14.15 -4.71 3.34
N ARG A 564 14.38 -5.31 2.17
CA ARG A 564 15.15 -4.66 1.09
C ARG A 564 14.54 -3.34 0.63
N THR A 565 13.21 -3.24 0.64
CA THR A 565 12.52 -2.00 0.27
C THR A 565 12.70 -0.94 1.35
N MET A 566 12.66 -1.31 2.63
CA MET A 566 12.97 -0.44 3.76
C MET A 566 14.41 0.05 3.71
N GLU A 567 15.38 -0.83 3.48
CA GLU A 567 16.80 -0.48 3.30
C GLU A 567 17.01 0.52 2.16
N ARG A 568 16.33 0.31 1.02
CA ARG A 568 16.38 1.21 -0.16
C ARG A 568 15.90 2.62 0.15
N PHE A 569 14.93 2.77 1.06
CA PHE A 569 14.41 4.08 1.49
C PHE A 569 14.99 4.55 2.83
N GLU A 570 16.07 3.90 3.30
CA GLU A 570 16.74 4.26 4.56
C GLU A 570 15.81 4.25 5.79
N ILE A 571 14.81 3.35 5.78
CA ILE A 571 13.90 3.16 6.90
C ILE A 571 14.57 2.22 7.92
N GLU A 572 14.87 2.74 9.10
CA GLU A 572 15.62 2.01 10.13
C GLU A 572 14.88 0.77 10.63
N LEU A 573 15.64 -0.33 10.82
CA LEU A 573 15.16 -1.54 11.48
C LEU A 573 15.59 -1.55 12.94
N VAL A 574 14.64 -1.27 13.83
CA VAL A 574 14.85 -1.10 15.27
C VAL A 574 13.88 -1.97 16.05
N SER A 575 14.35 -2.43 17.21
CA SER A 575 13.60 -3.22 18.19
C SER A 575 14.12 -2.89 19.60
N ILE A 576 13.34 -3.18 20.62
CA ILE A 576 13.71 -2.98 22.03
C ILE A 576 13.62 -4.30 22.80
N SER A 577 14.46 -4.44 23.84
CA SER A 577 14.55 -5.67 24.63
C SER A 577 13.40 -5.87 25.61
N ASP A 578 12.73 -4.80 26.05
CA ASP A 578 11.61 -4.85 26.98
C ASP A 578 10.32 -5.27 26.24
N VAL A 579 9.97 -6.55 26.33
CA VAL A 579 8.83 -7.16 25.60
C VAL A 579 7.50 -6.45 25.89
N ASN A 580 7.25 -6.04 27.13
CA ASN A 580 5.99 -5.38 27.47
C ASN A 580 5.88 -4.00 26.81
N LYS A 581 6.98 -3.24 26.80
CA LYS A 581 7.02 -1.97 26.06
C LYS A 581 6.97 -2.19 24.56
N MET A 582 7.64 -3.23 24.05
CA MET A 582 7.62 -3.59 22.64
C MET A 582 6.18 -3.87 22.18
N TYR A 583 5.42 -4.69 22.92
CA TYR A 583 4.01 -4.96 22.60
C TYR A 583 3.15 -3.70 22.65
N MET A 584 3.38 -2.82 23.63
CA MET A 584 2.69 -1.52 23.66
C MET A 584 3.02 -0.68 22.41
N TYR A 585 4.29 -0.55 22.04
CA TYR A 585 4.74 0.22 20.89
C TYR A 585 4.24 -0.35 19.56
N VAL A 586 4.24 -1.67 19.41
CA VAL A 586 3.64 -2.34 18.26
C VAL A 586 2.16 -1.98 18.16
N ARG A 587 1.40 -2.06 19.26
CA ARG A 587 -0.03 -1.68 19.26
C ARG A 587 -0.27 -0.21 18.95
N GLN A 588 0.64 0.68 19.35
CA GLN A 588 0.59 2.10 18.96
C GLN A 588 0.89 2.30 17.47
N ALA A 589 1.91 1.61 16.93
CA ALA A 589 2.26 1.67 15.50
C ALA A 589 1.14 1.11 14.60
N LEU A 590 0.42 0.06 15.04
CA LEU A 590 -0.76 -0.46 14.34
C LEU A 590 -1.82 0.64 14.11
N ILE A 591 -2.02 1.54 15.07
CA ILE A 591 -2.99 2.63 14.96
C ILE A 591 -2.62 3.56 13.82
N CYS A 592 -1.34 3.86 13.57
CA CYS A 592 -0.92 4.76 12.51
C CYS A 592 -1.36 4.32 11.10
N GLY A 593 -1.55 3.02 10.88
CA GLY A 593 -2.10 2.48 9.62
C GLY A 593 -3.59 2.20 9.68
N PHE A 594 -4.07 1.62 10.79
CA PHE A 594 -5.41 1.04 10.90
C PHE A 594 -6.36 1.84 11.80
N PHE A 595 -6.10 3.13 12.05
CA PHE A 595 -6.96 3.99 12.89
C PHE A 595 -8.43 4.09 12.43
N MET A 596 -8.71 3.81 11.15
CA MET A 596 -10.08 3.76 10.62
C MET A 596 -10.79 2.43 10.91
N GLN A 597 -10.04 1.38 11.25
CA GLN A 597 -10.54 0.04 11.57
C GLN A 597 -10.53 -0.19 13.07
N VAL A 598 -11.31 0.62 13.78
CA VAL A 598 -11.44 0.60 15.23
C VAL A 598 -12.90 0.35 15.59
N ALA A 599 -13.14 -0.43 16.64
CA ALA A 599 -14.47 -0.62 17.20
C ALA A 599 -14.48 -0.34 18.72
N HIS A 600 -15.57 0.28 19.17
CA HIS A 600 -15.83 0.60 20.57
C HIS A 600 -16.86 -0.38 21.13
N LYS A 601 -16.66 -0.85 22.35
CA LYS A 601 -17.60 -1.75 23.02
C LYS A 601 -18.85 -0.97 23.43
N GLU A 602 -19.98 -1.28 22.79
CA GLU A 602 -21.26 -0.59 22.96
C GLU A 602 -22.43 -1.60 22.81
N GLY A 603 -23.49 -1.41 23.60
CA GLY A 603 -24.70 -2.23 23.53
C GLY A 603 -24.65 -3.56 24.31
N GLU A 604 -25.11 -4.65 23.69
CA GLU A 604 -25.20 -5.97 24.32
C GLU A 604 -23.83 -6.55 24.70
N LYS A 605 -23.82 -7.48 25.67
CA LYS A 605 -22.57 -8.08 26.15
C LYS A 605 -21.85 -8.81 25.01
N GLY A 606 -20.66 -8.32 24.66
CA GLY A 606 -19.81 -8.88 23.60
C GLY A 606 -20.03 -8.24 22.22
N SER A 607 -20.90 -7.23 22.12
CA SER A 607 -21.09 -6.41 20.94
C SER A 607 -20.12 -5.22 20.91
N TYR A 608 -19.72 -4.85 19.70
CA TYR A 608 -18.88 -3.70 19.39
C TYR A 608 -19.53 -2.86 18.28
N LEU A 609 -19.22 -1.57 18.23
CA LEU A 609 -19.66 -0.63 17.22
C LEU A 609 -18.44 -0.07 16.48
N THR A 610 -18.40 -0.20 15.15
CA THR A 610 -17.30 0.37 14.36
C THR A 610 -17.33 1.89 14.37
N VAL A 611 -16.15 2.52 14.50
CA VAL A 611 -16.02 3.97 14.59
C VAL A 611 -16.40 4.65 13.27
N LYS A 612 -17.24 5.71 13.35
CA LYS A 612 -17.84 6.49 12.24
C LYS A 612 -18.85 5.74 11.37
N ASP A 613 -18.63 4.47 11.04
CA ASP A 613 -19.53 3.69 10.19
C ASP A 613 -20.69 3.04 10.97
N ASN A 614 -20.61 3.02 12.31
CA ASN A 614 -21.63 2.57 13.24
C ASN A 614 -22.19 1.16 12.93
N GLN A 615 -21.32 0.23 12.50
CA GLN A 615 -21.69 -1.15 12.26
C GLN A 615 -21.58 -1.95 13.56
N ILE A 616 -22.66 -2.65 13.92
CA ILE A 616 -22.67 -3.57 15.05
C ILE A 616 -21.93 -4.83 14.64
N VAL A 617 -20.88 -5.20 15.39
CA VAL A 617 -20.00 -6.34 15.09
C VAL A 617 -19.69 -7.14 16.35
N SER A 618 -19.29 -8.40 16.17
CA SER A 618 -18.75 -9.23 17.24
C SER A 618 -17.29 -9.60 16.96
N LEU A 619 -16.53 -9.93 18.00
CA LEU A 619 -15.21 -10.51 17.81
C LEU A 619 -15.35 -11.87 17.11
N HIS A 620 -14.54 -12.11 16.07
CA HIS A 620 -14.57 -13.39 15.36
C HIS A 620 -14.19 -14.53 16.33
N PRO A 621 -14.81 -15.73 16.24
CA PRO A 621 -14.53 -16.85 17.16
C PRO A 621 -13.08 -17.34 17.18
N SER A 622 -12.27 -16.93 16.20
CA SER A 622 -10.84 -17.22 16.15
C SER A 622 -9.96 -16.23 16.92
N CYS A 623 -10.54 -15.19 17.51
CA CYS A 623 -9.80 -14.17 18.24
C CYS A 623 -9.22 -14.74 19.54
N GLY A 624 -7.94 -14.47 19.79
CA GLY A 624 -7.21 -14.92 20.98
C GLY A 624 -7.28 -13.99 22.19
N LEU A 625 -8.12 -12.95 22.16
CA LEU A 625 -8.26 -12.03 23.30
C LEU A 625 -8.98 -12.72 24.48
N ASP A 626 -8.32 -12.79 25.64
CA ASP A 626 -8.88 -13.36 26.88
C ASP A 626 -9.96 -12.48 27.51
N THR A 627 -9.92 -11.18 27.20
CA THR A 627 -10.86 -10.18 27.72
C THR A 627 -11.65 -9.53 26.59
N GLN A 628 -12.68 -8.77 26.95
CA GLN A 628 -13.44 -7.93 26.02
C GLN A 628 -13.08 -6.46 26.27
N PRO A 629 -11.93 -5.98 25.76
CA PRO A 629 -11.46 -4.61 25.97
C PRO A 629 -12.45 -3.59 25.43
N GLU A 630 -12.43 -2.37 25.98
CA GLU A 630 -13.35 -1.30 25.58
C GLU A 630 -13.11 -0.83 24.14
N TRP A 631 -11.85 -0.84 23.69
CA TRP A 631 -11.45 -0.39 22.35
C TRP A 631 -10.59 -1.46 21.69
N VAL A 632 -10.93 -1.78 20.44
CA VAL A 632 -10.21 -2.75 19.64
C VAL A 632 -9.90 -2.22 18.26
N LEU A 633 -8.73 -2.59 17.75
CA LEU A 633 -8.33 -2.41 16.36
C LEU A 633 -8.42 -3.76 15.65
N PHE A 634 -8.93 -3.78 14.42
CA PHE A 634 -9.11 -5.01 13.65
C PHE A 634 -8.49 -4.90 12.26
N ASN A 635 -8.06 -6.02 11.67
CA ASN A 635 -7.54 -6.06 10.31
C ASN A 635 -8.63 -6.30 9.25
N GLU A 636 -9.63 -7.14 9.56
CA GLU A 636 -10.61 -7.58 8.56
C GLU A 636 -12.04 -7.54 9.10
N PHE A 637 -12.96 -7.07 8.27
CA PHE A 637 -14.40 -7.17 8.50
C PHE A 637 -14.94 -8.39 7.74
N VAL A 638 -15.61 -9.30 8.45
CA VAL A 638 -16.10 -10.56 7.90
C VAL A 638 -17.62 -10.59 7.98
N LEU A 639 -18.28 -10.53 6.82
CA LEU A 639 -19.73 -10.61 6.72
C LEU A 639 -20.17 -12.06 6.48
N THR A 640 -20.85 -12.66 7.47
CA THR A 640 -21.48 -14.00 7.36
C THR A 640 -22.97 -13.90 7.69
N THR A 641 -23.54 -14.85 8.44
CA THR A 641 -24.87 -14.70 9.06
C THR A 641 -24.91 -13.55 10.05
N ARG A 642 -23.76 -13.23 10.66
CA ARG A 642 -23.54 -12.03 11.48
C ARG A 642 -22.22 -11.37 11.08
N PRO A 643 -22.09 -10.05 11.24
CA PRO A 643 -20.84 -9.34 11.00
C PRO A 643 -19.84 -9.58 12.14
N TYR A 644 -18.61 -9.93 11.77
CA TYR A 644 -17.50 -10.13 12.70
C TYR A 644 -16.31 -9.25 12.32
N ILE A 645 -15.47 -8.95 13.31
CA ILE A 645 -14.14 -8.38 13.10
C ILE A 645 -13.08 -9.43 13.45
N ARG A 646 -12.08 -9.60 12.57
CA ARG A 646 -11.06 -10.64 12.64
C ARG A 646 -9.66 -10.05 12.70
N THR A 647 -8.76 -10.76 13.38
CA THR A 647 -7.40 -10.34 13.71
C THR A 647 -7.44 -9.03 14.50
N VAL A 648 -7.70 -9.16 15.79
CA VAL A 648 -8.06 -8.05 16.67
C VAL A 648 -6.97 -7.83 17.71
N SER A 649 -6.62 -6.57 18.00
CA SER A 649 -5.73 -6.20 19.10
C SER A 649 -6.41 -5.15 19.99
N GLU A 650 -6.16 -5.23 21.30
CA GLU A 650 -6.60 -4.20 22.25
C GLU A 650 -5.87 -2.88 21.96
N VAL A 651 -6.60 -1.76 21.95
CA VAL A 651 -6.00 -0.42 21.86
C VAL A 651 -6.56 0.50 22.93
N ARG A 652 -5.94 1.67 23.11
CA ARG A 652 -6.43 2.69 24.05
C ARG A 652 -6.91 3.93 23.33
N ALA A 653 -8.01 4.50 23.82
CA ALA A 653 -8.60 5.71 23.29
C ALA A 653 -7.67 6.93 23.30
N ASP A 654 -6.72 7.03 24.24
CA ASP A 654 -5.75 8.12 24.24
C ASP A 654 -4.78 8.06 23.07
N TRP A 655 -4.42 6.85 22.61
CA TRP A 655 -3.59 6.66 21.42
C TRP A 655 -4.31 7.06 20.14
N LEU A 656 -5.61 6.78 20.03
CA LEU A 656 -6.44 7.19 18.90
C LEU A 656 -6.43 8.72 18.71
N LEU A 657 -6.63 9.45 19.81
CA LEU A 657 -6.60 10.92 19.84
C LEU A 657 -5.20 11.51 19.61
N GLU A 658 -4.13 10.74 19.87
CA GLU A 658 -2.75 11.19 19.70
C GLU A 658 -2.22 10.97 18.28
N TYR A 659 -2.42 9.77 17.74
CA TYR A 659 -1.79 9.35 16.48
C TYR A 659 -2.68 9.55 15.26
N ALA A 660 -3.99 9.77 15.44
CA ALA A 660 -4.92 10.08 14.36
C ALA A 660 -5.92 11.20 14.72
N PRO A 661 -5.45 12.39 15.18
CA PRO A 661 -6.31 13.45 15.69
C PRO A 661 -7.32 13.96 14.65
N THR A 662 -6.92 14.08 13.38
CA THR A 662 -7.79 14.53 12.28
C THR A 662 -8.96 13.57 12.05
N TYR A 663 -8.73 12.27 12.16
CA TYR A 663 -9.80 11.29 12.03
C TYR A 663 -10.70 11.26 13.27
N PHE A 664 -10.11 11.35 14.47
CA PHE A 664 -10.82 11.31 15.75
C PHE A 664 -11.29 12.69 16.25
N GLU A 665 -11.48 13.65 15.35
CA GLU A 665 -11.97 14.98 15.70
C GLU A 665 -13.41 14.90 16.24
N LEU A 666 -13.61 15.24 17.51
CA LEU A 666 -14.88 15.04 18.24
C LEU A 666 -16.06 15.82 17.64
N SER A 667 -15.81 16.89 16.89
CA SER A 667 -16.82 17.66 16.16
C SER A 667 -17.52 16.80 15.09
N SER A 668 -16.76 15.91 14.43
CA SER A 668 -17.23 15.05 13.35
C SER A 668 -18.03 13.81 13.80
N PHE A 669 -18.01 13.49 15.09
CA PHE A 669 -18.69 12.32 15.64
C PHE A 669 -20.17 12.59 15.95
N THR A 670 -21.02 11.63 15.59
CA THR A 670 -22.41 11.57 16.05
C THR A 670 -22.48 11.44 17.57
N ALA A 671 -23.52 12.02 18.19
CA ALA A 671 -23.75 11.85 19.62
C ALA A 671 -24.02 10.36 19.93
N GLY A 672 -23.32 9.80 20.91
CA GLY A 672 -23.40 8.38 21.28
C GLY A 672 -22.36 8.01 22.35
N GLU A 673 -22.35 6.76 22.81
CA GLU A 673 -21.44 6.30 23.86
C GLU A 673 -19.98 6.41 23.43
N THR A 674 -19.69 6.05 22.17
CA THR A 674 -18.37 6.20 21.55
C THR A 674 -17.81 7.63 21.68
N LYS A 675 -18.59 8.65 21.32
CA LYS A 675 -18.18 10.07 21.43
C LYS A 675 -17.96 10.49 22.88
N GLN A 676 -18.85 10.08 23.78
CA GLN A 676 -18.73 10.38 25.22
C GLN A 676 -17.49 9.72 25.84
N ALA A 677 -17.16 8.49 25.44
CA ALA A 677 -15.95 7.80 25.87
C ALA A 677 -14.68 8.54 25.42
N LEU A 678 -14.59 8.94 24.15
CA LEU A 678 -13.47 9.75 23.65
C LEU A 678 -13.39 11.12 24.35
N GLN A 679 -14.52 11.79 24.56
CA GLN A 679 -14.57 13.08 25.26
C GLN A 679 -14.07 12.96 26.71
N ARG A 680 -14.45 11.90 27.44
CA ARG A 680 -13.94 11.63 28.80
C ARG A 680 -12.42 11.50 28.81
N VAL A 681 -11.86 10.82 27.83
CA VAL A 681 -10.41 10.63 27.68
C VAL A 681 -9.72 11.94 27.31
N ALA A 682 -10.27 12.71 26.38
CA ALA A 682 -9.78 14.04 26.00
C ALA A 682 -9.75 14.99 27.21
N ASN A 683 -10.83 15.05 28.00
CA ASN A 683 -10.93 15.86 29.22
C ASN A 683 -9.91 15.43 30.27
N LYS A 684 -9.69 14.11 30.43
CA LYS A 684 -8.69 13.57 31.35
C LYS A 684 -7.26 13.93 30.93
N ARG A 685 -6.96 13.94 29.63
CA ARG A 685 -5.66 14.41 29.10
C ARG A 685 -5.45 15.89 29.36
N ALA A 686 -6.45 16.72 29.07
CA ALA A 686 -6.41 18.16 29.36
C ALA A 686 -6.20 18.41 30.87
N GLY A 687 -6.92 17.69 31.73
CA GLY A 687 -6.77 17.78 33.19
C GLY A 687 -5.39 17.35 33.71
N LYS A 688 -4.76 16.32 33.12
CA LYS A 688 -3.38 15.92 33.46
C LYS A 688 -2.35 16.97 33.04
N ALA A 689 -2.50 17.56 31.85
CA ALA A 689 -1.63 18.64 31.37
C ALA A 689 -1.73 19.86 32.29
N ILE A 690 -2.94 20.22 32.71
CA ILE A 690 -3.18 21.31 33.69
C ILE A 690 -2.54 20.98 35.04
N ARG A 691 -2.67 19.75 35.56
CA ARG A 691 -2.04 19.35 36.83
C ARG A 691 -0.51 19.37 36.77
N LEU A 692 0.09 18.89 35.68
CA LEU A 692 1.55 18.95 35.49
C LEU A 692 2.04 20.40 35.40
N TYR A 693 1.30 21.25 34.68
CA TYR A 693 1.57 22.69 34.63
C TYR A 693 1.45 23.35 36.00
N VAL A 694 0.42 23.02 36.78
CA VAL A 694 0.24 23.52 38.16
C VAL A 694 1.35 23.01 39.09
N LEU A 695 1.80 21.75 38.96
CA LEU A 695 2.87 21.19 39.78
C LEU A 695 4.23 21.84 39.47
N VAL A 696 4.53 22.04 38.18
CA VAL A 696 5.74 22.74 37.72
C VAL A 696 5.71 24.20 38.17
N MET A 697 4.56 24.87 38.05
CA MET A 697 4.39 26.25 38.54
C MET A 697 4.47 26.33 40.06
N ALA A 698 3.92 25.37 40.81
CA ALA A 698 4.03 25.29 42.27
C ALA A 698 5.48 25.02 42.72
N ALA A 699 6.21 24.13 42.05
CA ALA A 699 7.63 23.89 42.32
C ALA A 699 8.50 25.13 42.03
N LEU A 700 8.18 25.88 40.97
CA LEU A 700 8.83 27.16 40.66
C LEU A 700 8.44 28.28 41.64
N PHE A 701 7.23 28.25 42.19
CA PHE A 701 6.74 29.22 43.18
C PHE A 701 7.34 28.96 44.57
N PHE A 702 7.45 27.70 45.00
CA PHE A 702 8.09 27.32 46.26
C PHE A 702 9.61 27.55 46.25
N ARG A 703 10.26 27.54 45.08
CA ARG A 703 11.68 27.94 44.94
C ARG A 703 11.94 29.44 45.13
N ARG A 704 10.91 30.29 45.26
CA ARG A 704 11.03 31.76 45.38
C ARG A 704 10.42 32.37 46.64
N SER A 705 9.97 31.57 47.62
CA SER A 705 9.47 32.11 48.90
C SER A 705 10.57 32.07 49.99
N PRO A 706 10.78 33.15 50.78
CA PRO A 706 11.72 33.15 51.90
C PRO A 706 11.26 32.33 53.13
N PHE A 707 10.15 31.60 53.06
CA PHE A 707 9.50 31.00 54.24
C PHE A 707 9.81 29.53 54.50
N ALA A 708 10.61 28.88 53.63
CA ALA A 708 10.92 27.45 53.71
C ALA A 708 12.27 27.13 54.40
N ALA A 709 12.76 28.00 55.30
CA ALA A 709 13.97 27.77 56.09
C ALA A 709 13.71 27.27 57.53
N GLY A 710 12.43 27.10 57.94
CA GLY A 710 12.08 26.82 59.34
C GLY A 710 11.40 25.47 59.65
N LEU A 711 11.04 24.67 58.64
CA LEU A 711 10.32 23.40 58.84
C LEU A 711 11.11 22.28 58.15
N GLY A 712 11.93 21.58 58.93
CA GLY A 712 12.75 20.45 58.48
C GLY A 712 11.91 19.28 58.00
N LEU A 713 11.39 19.37 56.78
CA LEU A 713 10.77 18.27 56.04
C LEU A 713 11.75 17.79 54.97
N THR A 714 12.48 16.73 55.32
CA THR A 714 13.21 15.90 54.37
C THR A 714 12.23 15.07 53.56
N LEU A 715 12.17 15.30 52.25
CA LEU A 715 11.64 14.33 51.29
C LEU A 715 12.76 13.99 50.31
N LEU A 716 13.33 12.80 50.46
CA LEU A 716 14.10 12.12 49.42
C LEU A 716 13.14 11.72 48.29
N PRO A 717 13.58 11.83 47.03
CA PRO A 717 13.86 10.58 46.33
C PRO A 717 15.15 10.62 45.52
N THR A 718 15.85 9.50 45.62
CA THR A 718 16.89 8.99 44.75
C THR A 718 16.47 8.96 43.26
N LEU A 719 17.33 9.50 42.39
CA LEU A 719 17.60 8.99 41.04
C LEU A 719 18.90 9.64 40.53
N HIS A 720 19.98 8.86 40.54
CA HIS A 720 21.20 9.12 39.77
C HIS A 720 20.98 8.61 38.33
N ALA A 721 21.41 9.40 37.33
CA ALA A 721 22.30 8.97 36.24
C ALA A 721 22.49 10.12 35.22
N ASP A 722 23.75 10.56 35.10
CA ASP A 722 24.48 11.13 33.97
C ASP A 722 23.72 11.77 32.79
N ALA A 723 23.92 13.08 32.64
CA ALA A 723 23.67 13.83 31.41
C ALA A 723 24.71 14.95 31.29
N ASP A 724 25.92 14.59 30.87
CA ASP A 724 26.83 15.53 30.22
C ASP A 724 26.77 15.31 28.70
N GLU A 725 26.70 16.43 27.98
CA GLU A 725 26.61 16.62 26.52
C GLU A 725 25.24 16.43 25.83
N LEU A 726 24.35 17.42 25.95
CA LEU A 726 23.30 17.70 24.96
C LEU A 726 23.10 19.22 24.75
N THR A 727 22.97 19.59 23.48
CA THR A 727 22.73 20.91 22.89
C THR A 727 21.50 21.64 23.46
N VAL A 728 21.60 22.96 23.64
CA VAL A 728 20.48 23.81 24.10
C VAL A 728 19.60 24.20 22.90
N VAL A 729 18.32 23.82 22.93
CA VAL A 729 17.29 24.22 21.96
C VAL A 729 16.43 25.34 22.57
N ASP A 730 16.19 26.43 21.84
CA ASP A 730 15.28 27.51 22.28
C ASP A 730 13.81 27.11 21.99
N PRO A 731 12.95 27.01 23.01
CA PRO A 731 11.57 26.54 22.85
C PRO A 731 10.65 27.50 22.09
N ALA A 732 11.05 28.76 21.85
CA ALA A 732 10.20 29.75 21.18
C ALA A 732 10.27 29.68 19.64
N SER A 733 11.29 29.04 19.06
CA SER A 733 11.47 28.98 17.59
C SER A 733 11.80 27.61 17.01
N GLY A 734 12.13 26.61 17.84
CA GLY A 734 12.34 25.23 17.37
C GLY A 734 13.61 24.99 16.56
N ILE A 735 14.61 25.88 16.64
CA ILE A 735 15.89 25.76 15.92
C ILE A 735 17.01 25.33 16.89
N ALA A 736 17.88 24.41 16.46
CA ALA A 736 19.13 24.06 17.16
C ALA A 736 20.29 24.96 16.69
N PHE A 737 21.06 25.52 17.63
CA PHE A 737 22.21 26.38 17.33
C PHE A 737 23.52 25.58 17.39
N PRO A 738 24.38 25.62 16.35
CA PRO A 738 25.78 25.28 16.54
C PRO A 738 26.47 26.44 17.28
N LYS A 739 27.19 26.14 18.38
CA LYS A 739 27.95 27.17 19.10
C LYS A 739 29.13 27.72 18.29
N THR A 740 29.58 27.05 17.22
CA THR A 740 30.64 27.55 16.33
C THR A 740 30.66 26.75 15.02
N VAL A 741 30.80 27.41 13.87
CA VAL A 741 31.11 26.74 12.59
C VAL A 741 32.54 27.12 12.20
N LYS A 742 33.45 26.13 12.16
CA LYS A 742 34.81 26.32 11.65
C LYS A 742 34.83 26.01 10.15
N VAL A 743 35.29 26.97 9.35
CA VAL A 743 35.52 26.77 7.91
C VAL A 743 36.94 26.23 7.73
N PRO A 744 37.15 25.10 7.02
CA PRO A 744 38.50 24.58 6.80
C PRO A 744 39.21 25.37 5.69
N GLY A 745 40.41 25.90 5.99
CA GLY A 745 41.29 26.53 5.00
C GLY A 745 42.12 27.68 5.56
N GLN A 746 43.41 27.38 5.81
CA GLN A 746 44.55 28.29 6.05
C GLN A 746 44.23 29.68 6.63
N PHE A 747 44.16 29.82 7.96
CA PHE A 747 44.76 30.91 8.77
C PHE A 747 44.49 30.61 10.25
N GLN A 748 45.40 31.03 11.13
CA GLN A 748 45.38 30.76 12.59
C GLN A 748 44.27 31.56 13.35
N SER A 749 42.98 31.38 12.98
CA SER A 749 41.73 31.70 13.74
C SER A 749 41.46 33.19 14.14
N PRO A 750 40.19 33.69 14.28
CA PRO A 750 38.92 32.94 14.44
C PRO A 750 37.74 33.29 13.52
N THR A 751 37.01 32.25 13.13
CA THR A 751 35.53 32.13 13.03
C THR A 751 34.66 33.41 13.00
N MET A 752 33.99 33.63 11.86
CA MET A 752 32.72 34.37 11.84
C MET A 752 31.65 33.60 12.65
N GLN A 753 30.90 34.31 13.49
CA GLN A 753 29.83 33.73 14.29
C GLN A 753 28.48 34.18 13.75
N LEU A 754 27.59 33.21 13.51
CA LEU A 754 26.19 33.46 13.19
C LEU A 754 25.52 34.06 14.44
N VAL A 755 25.10 35.31 14.37
CA VAL A 755 24.58 36.01 15.54
C VAL A 755 23.07 35.79 15.70
N GLY A 756 22.39 35.30 14.65
CA GLY A 756 21.02 34.80 14.75
C GLY A 756 20.35 34.55 13.41
N VAL A 757 19.37 33.64 13.43
CA VAL A 757 18.40 33.41 12.36
C VAL A 757 17.02 33.61 12.97
N GLY A 758 16.18 34.36 12.28
CA GLY A 758 14.79 34.57 12.68
C GLY A 758 13.87 34.23 11.52
N VAL A 759 12.96 33.28 11.71
CA VAL A 759 11.89 33.00 10.77
C VAL A 759 10.60 33.57 11.32
N ARG A 760 9.90 34.37 10.50
CA ARG A 760 8.51 34.76 10.75
C ARG A 760 7.71 34.39 9.51
N THR A 761 6.42 34.10 9.65
CA THR A 761 5.52 33.51 8.63
C THR A 761 5.45 34.21 7.25
N VAL A 762 6.20 35.29 7.03
CA VAL A 762 6.20 36.09 5.80
C VAL A 762 7.62 36.30 5.19
N TYR A 763 8.72 36.05 5.93
CA TYR A 763 10.10 36.21 5.44
C TYR A 763 11.09 35.21 6.07
N SER A 764 12.18 34.94 5.37
CA SER A 764 13.39 34.30 5.90
C SER A 764 14.52 35.32 6.04
N LEU A 765 15.18 35.37 7.21
CA LEU A 765 16.26 36.33 7.52
C LEU A 765 17.49 35.64 8.13
N GLY A 766 18.69 35.95 7.60
CA GLY A 766 19.98 35.56 8.19
C GLY A 766 20.92 36.76 8.33
N PHE A 767 21.59 36.87 9.49
CA PHE A 767 22.58 37.90 9.78
C PHE A 767 23.93 37.31 10.21
N TYR A 768 25.01 37.80 9.60
CA TYR A 768 26.37 37.31 9.83
C TYR A 768 27.29 38.50 10.15
N ALA A 769 28.09 38.38 11.22
CA ALA A 769 29.09 39.37 11.58
C ALA A 769 30.37 38.70 12.12
N ASP A 770 31.53 39.27 11.82
CA ASP A 770 32.79 38.88 12.48
C ASP A 770 32.93 39.65 13.80
N LEU A 771 32.69 38.95 14.91
CA LEU A 771 32.70 39.53 16.26
C LEU A 771 34.07 39.39 16.94
N SER A 772 35.05 38.78 16.29
CA SER A 772 36.33 38.43 16.92
C SER A 772 37.46 39.41 16.61
N SER A 773 37.21 40.40 15.77
CA SER A 773 38.21 41.39 15.37
C SER A 773 38.64 42.29 16.55
N PRO A 774 39.94 42.35 16.90
CA PRO A 774 40.47 43.30 17.89
C PRO A 774 40.24 44.77 17.52
N ALA A 775 39.84 45.05 16.27
CA ALA A 775 39.62 46.38 15.71
C ALA A 775 38.34 47.09 16.22
N LEU A 776 37.56 46.48 17.13
CA LEU A 776 36.43 47.13 17.80
C LEU A 776 36.82 47.91 19.07
N ARG A 777 38.12 47.92 19.45
CA ARG A 777 38.60 48.77 20.54
C ARG A 777 38.69 50.22 20.08
N LEU A 778 37.69 51.01 20.46
CA LEU A 778 37.66 52.45 20.19
C LEU A 778 38.80 53.15 20.95
N ARG A 779 39.55 54.01 20.25
CA ARG A 779 40.55 54.87 20.90
C ARG A 779 39.85 56.07 21.57
N PRO A 780 40.35 56.55 22.72
CA PRO A 780 39.63 57.53 23.55
C PRO A 780 39.45 58.89 22.87
N ASP A 781 40.35 59.22 21.95
CA ASP A 781 40.53 60.51 21.26
C ASP A 781 39.67 60.69 19.99
N MET A 782 38.89 59.68 19.59
CA MET A 782 38.08 59.74 18.37
C MET A 782 36.74 60.46 18.60
N ASN A 783 36.31 61.29 17.64
CA ASN A 783 35.00 61.95 17.71
C ASN A 783 33.85 60.98 17.33
N ALA A 784 32.60 61.39 17.54
CA ALA A 784 31.43 60.51 17.39
C ALA A 784 31.30 59.94 15.96
N ASP A 785 31.54 60.76 14.94
CA ASP A 785 31.46 60.33 13.54
C ASP A 785 32.65 59.44 13.16
N GLU A 786 33.85 59.71 13.68
CA GLU A 786 35.03 58.85 13.50
C GLU A 786 34.87 57.49 14.19
N LYS A 787 34.24 57.44 15.37
CA LYS A 787 33.93 56.19 16.08
C LYS A 787 32.89 55.37 15.30
N ILE A 788 31.88 56.03 14.75
CA ILE A 788 30.86 55.41 13.88
C ILE A 788 31.52 54.87 12.61
N GLU A 789 32.34 55.67 11.93
CA GLU A 789 33.02 55.25 10.71
C GLU A 789 34.05 54.15 10.98
N HIS A 790 34.70 54.15 12.15
CA HIS A 790 35.64 53.11 12.57
C HIS A 790 34.94 51.77 12.87
N ILE A 791 33.77 51.79 13.50
CA ILE A 791 32.97 50.57 13.73
C ILE A 791 32.45 50.03 12.40
N ILE A 792 31.94 50.90 11.52
CA ILE A 792 31.42 50.50 10.20
C ILE A 792 32.54 49.98 9.29
N ARG A 793 33.72 50.60 9.26
CA ARG A 793 34.87 50.16 8.44
C ARG A 793 35.50 48.85 8.92
N ASN A 794 35.40 48.53 10.21
CA ASN A 794 36.08 47.38 10.80
C ASN A 794 35.16 46.21 11.17
N THR A 795 33.85 46.31 10.88
CA THR A 795 32.87 45.24 11.11
C THR A 795 32.31 44.77 9.77
N ALA A 796 32.69 43.57 9.34
CA ALA A 796 32.05 42.95 8.17
C ALA A 796 30.67 42.43 8.57
N CYS A 797 29.61 42.87 7.89
CA CYS A 797 28.26 42.34 8.10
C CYS A 797 27.54 41.98 6.81
N LEU A 798 26.79 40.88 6.85
CA LEU A 798 25.92 40.42 5.78
C LEU A 798 24.51 40.19 6.31
N LEU A 799 23.53 40.86 5.70
CA LEU A 799 22.11 40.67 5.96
C LEU A 799 21.45 40.14 4.67
N ARG A 800 20.80 38.97 4.74
CA ARG A 800 20.06 38.37 3.63
C ARG A 800 18.59 38.18 3.99
N LEU A 801 17.71 38.75 3.17
CA LEU A 801 16.25 38.70 3.33
C LEU A 801 15.57 38.08 2.10
N ILE A 802 14.64 37.15 2.32
CA ILE A 802 13.85 36.51 1.25
C ILE A 802 12.36 36.47 1.64
N PRO A 803 11.45 37.17 0.91
CA PRO A 803 10.01 37.11 1.14
C PRO A 803 9.41 35.78 0.70
N THR A 804 8.63 35.15 1.57
CA THR A 804 8.10 33.79 1.37
C THR A 804 6.61 33.74 0.99
N ARG A 805 5.89 34.87 1.01
CA ARG A 805 4.47 35.00 0.55
C ARG A 805 4.30 36.10 -0.51
N GLN A 806 3.22 36.06 -1.30
CA GLN A 806 2.90 37.08 -2.31
C GLN A 806 2.03 38.21 -1.72
N GLY A 807 2.39 39.47 -2.02
CA GLY A 807 1.63 40.68 -1.64
C GLY A 807 2.43 41.72 -0.86
N ASN A 808 2.03 43.00 -0.98
CA ASN A 808 2.68 44.17 -0.37
C ASN A 808 2.91 43.99 1.14
N THR A 809 4.18 43.93 1.52
CA THR A 809 4.60 43.61 2.87
C THR A 809 5.35 44.81 3.46
N ASN A 810 4.78 45.46 4.49
CA ASN A 810 5.39 46.62 5.14
C ASN A 810 6.38 46.16 6.24
N PHE A 811 7.66 46.53 6.09
CA PHE A 811 8.76 46.05 6.93
C PHE A 811 9.03 46.91 8.20
N GLN A 812 8.19 47.92 8.49
CA GLN A 812 8.38 48.81 9.65
C GLN A 812 8.46 48.07 11.00
N HIS A 813 7.77 46.94 11.12
CA HIS A 813 7.72 46.14 12.36
C HIS A 813 9.03 45.37 12.62
N LEU A 814 9.75 44.96 11.58
CA LEU A 814 11.05 44.27 11.69
C LEU A 814 12.16 45.24 12.06
N ARG A 815 12.15 46.43 11.45
CA ARG A 815 12.96 47.56 11.85
C ARG A 815 12.82 47.88 13.35
N ASP A 816 11.58 47.94 13.84
CA ASP A 816 11.33 48.24 15.26
C ASP A 816 11.64 47.08 16.20
N ALA A 817 11.68 45.83 15.72
CA ALA A 817 12.13 44.67 16.50
C ALA A 817 13.66 44.66 16.67
N PHE A 818 14.40 44.95 15.59
CA PHE A 818 15.86 45.04 15.62
C PHE A 818 16.35 46.14 16.57
N VAL A 819 15.71 47.31 16.52
CA VAL A 819 15.98 48.43 17.44
C VAL A 819 15.67 48.08 18.90
N ARG A 820 14.58 47.35 19.16
CA ARG A 820 14.23 46.89 20.52
C ARG A 820 15.24 45.89 21.08
N MET A 821 15.78 45.01 20.25
CA MET A 821 16.82 44.05 20.64
C MET A 821 18.14 44.73 21.00
N LEU A 822 18.57 45.71 20.21
CA LEU A 822 19.78 46.51 20.51
C LEU A 822 19.63 47.29 21.83
N ASN A 823 18.46 47.88 22.06
CA ASN A 823 18.15 48.56 23.32
C ASN A 823 18.15 47.58 24.52
N ALA A 824 17.64 46.35 24.35
CA ALA A 824 17.67 45.34 25.41
C ALA A 824 19.09 44.89 25.76
N ARG A 825 19.97 44.74 24.76
CA ARG A 825 21.39 44.40 24.95
C ARG A 825 22.19 45.53 25.61
N GLN A 826 21.88 46.80 25.33
CA GLN A 826 22.45 47.93 26.06
C GLN A 826 22.07 47.89 27.54
N ILE A 827 20.81 47.56 27.85
CA ILE A 827 20.34 47.45 29.23
C ILE A 827 21.06 46.33 29.97
N GLU A 828 21.34 45.19 29.31
CA GLU A 828 22.14 44.11 29.88
C GLU A 828 23.61 44.49 30.07
N ALA A 829 24.25 45.11 29.07
CA ALA A 829 25.65 45.54 29.18
C ALA A 829 25.84 46.63 30.26
N LYS A 830 24.84 47.49 30.44
CA LYS A 830 24.80 48.50 31.52
C LYS A 830 24.67 47.84 32.89
N LYS A 831 23.88 46.78 33.02
CA LYS A 831 23.79 45.96 34.24
C LYS A 831 25.07 45.17 34.53
N ALA A 832 25.81 44.79 33.50
CA ALA A 832 27.09 44.10 33.62
C ALA A 832 28.28 45.06 33.90
N GLY A 833 28.04 46.37 33.96
CA GLY A 833 29.07 47.38 34.24
C GLY A 833 30.03 47.65 33.09
N THR A 834 29.78 47.07 31.91
CA THR A 834 30.63 47.19 30.71
C THR A 834 30.17 48.28 29.74
N PHE A 835 29.10 49.01 30.10
CA PHE A 835 28.46 50.03 29.25
C PHE A 835 27.88 51.16 30.12
N THR A 836 28.35 52.40 29.96
CA THR A 836 28.02 53.50 30.87
C THR A 836 26.77 54.29 30.45
N GLU A 837 26.28 55.21 31.30
CA GLU A 837 25.14 56.08 30.96
C GLU A 837 25.42 57.06 29.83
N GLU A 838 26.66 57.56 29.74
CA GLU A 838 27.09 58.40 28.61
C GLU A 838 27.16 57.58 27.32
N ASP A 839 27.64 56.33 27.37
CA ASP A 839 27.67 55.42 26.20
C ASP A 839 26.26 55.14 25.66
N ALA A 840 25.25 55.02 26.54
CA ALA A 840 23.86 54.80 26.15
C ALA A 840 23.25 56.04 25.45
N LEU A 841 23.60 57.25 25.89
CA LEU A 841 23.17 58.50 25.27
C LEU A 841 23.79 58.71 23.88
N VAL A 842 25.07 58.31 23.71
CA VAL A 842 25.80 58.42 22.44
C VAL A 842 25.26 57.44 21.38
N VAL A 843 24.84 56.23 21.77
CA VAL A 843 24.38 55.20 20.82
C VAL A 843 22.88 55.33 20.45
N ALA A 844 22.12 56.12 21.20
CA ALA A 844 20.68 56.33 20.94
C ALA A 844 20.39 57.06 19.61
N GLY A 845 21.27 57.97 19.19
CA GLY A 845 21.16 58.70 17.91
C GLY A 845 21.34 57.79 16.67
N PRO A 846 22.44 57.02 16.57
CA PRO A 846 22.69 56.06 15.49
C PRO A 846 21.60 54.99 15.32
N ILE A 847 21.05 54.47 16.42
CA ILE A 847 19.92 53.51 16.39
C ILE A 847 18.67 54.15 15.74
N ARG A 848 18.49 55.47 15.91
CA ARG A 848 17.40 56.23 15.30
C ARG A 848 17.64 56.50 13.80
N ALA A 849 18.89 56.65 13.37
CA ALA A 849 19.27 56.78 11.95
C ALA A 849 19.22 55.45 11.17
N LEU A 850 19.54 54.32 11.81
CA LEU A 850 19.38 52.98 11.24
C LEU A 850 17.92 52.66 10.83
N LYS A 851 16.94 53.39 11.41
CA LYS A 851 15.53 53.28 11.02
C LYS A 851 15.20 53.83 9.64
N THR A 852 16.02 54.72 9.08
CA THR A 852 15.75 55.35 7.77
C THR A 852 16.37 54.58 6.60
N MET A 853 17.25 53.61 6.87
CA MET A 853 17.90 52.77 5.85
C MET A 853 17.00 51.67 5.26
N PHE A 854 15.81 51.45 5.81
CA PHE A 854 14.84 50.50 5.26
C PHE A 854 13.92 51.21 4.23
N PRO A 855 13.89 50.79 2.95
CA PRO A 855 13.06 51.43 1.93
C PRO A 855 11.55 51.26 2.20
N ASN A 856 10.74 52.24 1.78
CA ASN A 856 9.29 52.28 2.04
C ASN A 856 8.41 51.60 0.97
N SER A 857 9.00 50.99 -0.07
CA SER A 857 8.28 50.35 -1.18
C SER A 857 8.29 48.82 -1.11
N ASN A 858 7.32 48.19 -1.77
CA ASN A 858 7.05 46.75 -1.66
C ASN A 858 7.93 45.88 -2.59
N PHE A 859 8.27 44.68 -2.12
CA PHE A 859 9.13 43.70 -2.80
C PHE A 859 8.38 42.41 -3.16
N ALA A 860 8.74 41.77 -4.28
CA ALA A 860 8.08 40.57 -4.80
C ALA A 860 8.56 39.26 -4.11
N LYS A 861 7.69 38.24 -4.08
CA LYS A 861 7.97 36.91 -3.51
C LYS A 861 9.20 36.27 -4.17
N GLY A 862 10.13 35.76 -3.36
CA GLY A 862 11.35 35.10 -3.84
C GLY A 862 12.49 36.02 -4.27
N ALA A 863 12.29 37.34 -4.32
CA ALA A 863 13.38 38.29 -4.55
C ALA A 863 14.30 38.33 -3.33
N ILE A 864 15.61 38.32 -3.56
CA ILE A 864 16.61 38.35 -2.49
C ILE A 864 17.11 39.78 -2.33
N LEU A 865 17.04 40.32 -1.12
CA LEU A 865 17.69 41.57 -0.77
C LEU A 865 18.90 41.25 0.10
N ASP A 866 20.08 41.40 -0.49
CA ASP A 866 21.35 41.23 0.19
C ASP A 866 21.95 42.62 0.49
N LEU A 867 22.17 42.93 1.76
CA LEU A 867 22.81 44.17 2.22
C LEU A 867 24.22 43.82 2.72
N PHE A 868 25.23 44.32 2.00
CA PHE A 868 26.65 44.10 2.25
C PHE A 868 27.34 45.39 2.69
N LEU A 869 28.15 45.33 3.75
CA LEU A 869 29.10 46.37 4.12
C LEU A 869 30.52 45.76 4.17
N PRO A 870 31.44 46.14 3.26
CA PRO A 870 32.76 45.53 3.17
C PRO A 870 33.79 46.15 4.15
N ALA A 871 34.78 45.38 4.57
CA ALA A 871 36.02 45.86 5.21
C ALA A 871 37.17 45.96 4.17
N PRO A 872 38.15 46.87 4.30
CA PRO A 872 38.92 47.37 3.13
C PRO A 872 40.04 46.46 2.59
N VAL A 873 40.41 45.34 3.24
CA VAL A 873 41.71 44.68 2.96
C VAL A 873 41.64 43.38 2.16
N ALA A 874 40.46 42.89 1.74
CA ALA A 874 40.40 41.73 0.84
C ALA A 874 39.31 41.89 -0.20
N ASN A 875 39.71 42.48 -1.34
CA ASN A 875 38.84 42.92 -2.41
C ASN A 875 38.36 41.78 -3.34
N GLN A 876 37.81 40.69 -2.79
CA GLN A 876 37.04 39.71 -3.57
C GLN A 876 35.85 39.15 -2.78
N PRO A 877 34.62 39.21 -3.34
CA PRO A 877 33.46 38.56 -2.74
C PRO A 877 33.64 37.04 -2.74
N ARG A 878 33.48 36.41 -1.58
CA ARG A 878 33.46 34.94 -1.45
C ARG A 878 32.01 34.45 -1.55
N PRO A 879 31.66 33.56 -2.49
CA PRO A 879 30.33 32.97 -2.55
C PRO A 879 30.12 31.98 -1.40
N LEU A 880 29.04 32.16 -0.64
CA LEU A 880 28.60 31.19 0.37
C LEU A 880 27.67 30.19 -0.32
N ILE A 881 28.14 28.95 -0.50
CA ILE A 881 27.32 27.87 -1.04
C ILE A 881 26.40 27.37 0.08
N VAL A 882 25.17 27.90 0.11
CA VAL A 882 24.12 27.41 1.01
C VAL A 882 23.54 26.13 0.41
N ARG A 883 24.09 24.98 0.78
CA ARG A 883 23.52 23.67 0.38
C ARG A 883 22.67 22.99 1.46
N ASP A 884 22.80 23.37 2.75
CA ASP A 884 22.27 22.54 3.85
C ASP A 884 21.37 23.26 4.89
N LEU A 885 20.67 24.33 4.54
CA LEU A 885 19.60 24.86 5.41
C LEU A 885 18.24 24.62 4.77
N GLY A 886 17.67 23.45 5.07
CA GLY A 886 16.34 23.05 4.65
C GLY A 886 15.28 24.04 5.15
N ALA A 887 14.40 24.46 4.24
CA ALA A 887 13.24 25.27 4.58
C ALA A 887 12.14 24.37 5.15
N VAL A 888 11.84 24.49 6.45
CA VAL A 888 10.63 23.89 7.03
C VAL A 888 9.51 24.93 6.93
N GLN A 889 8.61 24.75 5.97
CA GLN A 889 7.36 25.50 5.87
C GLN A 889 6.29 24.76 6.66
N ASN A 890 5.91 25.24 7.85
CA ASN A 890 4.62 24.86 8.40
C ASN A 890 3.96 26.00 9.18
N THR A 891 2.85 26.51 8.64
CA THR A 891 2.14 27.72 9.08
C THR A 891 1.19 27.49 10.26
N TRP A 892 0.84 26.24 10.55
CA TRP A 892 -0.22 25.89 11.50
C TRP A 892 0.19 26.03 12.97
N VAL A 893 1.46 25.76 13.28
CA VAL A 893 2.03 25.88 14.63
C VAL A 893 2.00 27.31 15.16
N SER A 894 1.93 28.31 14.27
CA SER A 894 2.06 29.73 14.65
C SER A 894 0.79 30.38 15.23
N THR A 895 -0.41 29.82 14.99
CA THR A 895 -1.67 30.50 15.36
C THR A 895 -2.19 30.06 16.73
N GLU A 896 -2.16 28.76 17.01
CA GLU A 896 -2.57 28.19 18.31
C GLU A 896 -1.59 28.52 19.44
N LEU A 897 -0.28 28.51 19.17
CA LEU A 897 0.73 28.93 20.16
C LEU A 897 0.64 30.42 20.49
N PHE A 898 0.24 31.26 19.51
CA PHE A 898 0.09 32.69 19.71
C PHE A 898 -1.08 33.02 20.64
N LEU A 899 -2.19 32.27 20.53
CA LEU A 899 -3.34 32.39 21.42
C LEU A 899 -3.06 31.83 22.83
N HIS A 900 -2.28 30.75 22.94
CA HIS A 900 -1.86 30.21 24.23
C HIS A 900 -0.84 31.08 24.96
N TYR A 901 0.03 31.79 24.24
CA TYR A 901 1.02 32.70 24.82
C TYR A 901 0.39 33.91 25.54
N PHE A 902 -0.81 34.36 25.13
CA PHE A 902 -1.52 35.48 25.77
C PHE A 902 -2.43 35.07 26.96
N ALA A 903 -2.60 33.77 27.25
CA ALA A 903 -3.45 33.30 28.35
C ALA A 903 -2.77 33.37 29.75
N GLY A 904 -1.54 33.86 29.84
CA GLY A 904 -0.70 33.77 31.04
C GLY A 904 -0.25 35.10 31.67
N LYS A 905 -1.09 36.14 31.72
CA LYS A 905 -1.15 37.22 32.75
C LYS A 905 -2.02 38.40 32.27
N GLY A 906 -3.12 38.65 32.98
CA GLY A 906 -3.83 39.92 33.08
C GLY A 906 -4.04 40.73 31.80
N ALA A 907 -4.92 40.28 30.90
CA ALA A 907 -5.50 41.17 29.90
C ALA A 907 -6.45 42.16 30.60
N SER A 908 -6.38 43.46 30.26
CA SER A 908 -7.28 44.46 30.82
C SER A 908 -8.73 44.17 30.41
N PRO A 909 -9.74 44.52 31.24
CA PRO A 909 -11.16 44.33 30.90
C PRO A 909 -11.55 44.95 29.54
N ALA A 910 -10.89 46.03 29.14
CA ALA A 910 -11.09 46.68 27.84
C ALA A 910 -10.65 45.81 26.65
N LEU A 911 -9.58 45.02 26.80
CA LEU A 911 -9.08 44.12 25.75
C LEU A 911 -9.96 42.86 25.61
N LYS A 912 -10.55 42.41 26.72
CA LYS A 912 -11.55 41.33 26.72
C LYS A 912 -12.84 41.76 26.02
N ASN A 913 -13.34 42.96 26.33
CA ASN A 913 -14.58 43.47 25.74
C ASN A 913 -14.44 43.84 24.26
N SER A 914 -13.28 44.35 23.82
CA SER A 914 -13.06 44.64 22.38
C SER A 914 -12.85 43.40 21.53
N THR A 915 -12.51 42.26 22.15
CA THR A 915 -12.32 40.99 21.44
C THR A 915 -13.64 40.22 21.36
N VAL A 916 -14.48 40.28 22.40
CA VAL A 916 -15.85 39.72 22.38
C VAL A 916 -16.75 40.49 21.41
N ALA A 917 -16.72 41.83 21.41
CA ALA A 917 -17.52 42.65 20.50
C ALA A 917 -17.16 42.43 19.01
N ARG A 918 -15.90 42.07 18.71
CA ARG A 918 -15.42 41.84 17.34
C ARG A 918 -15.68 40.42 16.84
N VAL A 919 -15.99 39.49 17.75
CA VAL A 919 -16.43 38.12 17.44
C VAL A 919 -17.95 38.10 17.23
N GLU A 920 -18.72 38.98 17.88
CA GLU A 920 -20.15 39.16 17.60
C GLU A 920 -20.44 39.92 16.29
N GLU A 921 -19.54 40.80 15.84
CA GLU A 921 -19.65 41.51 14.54
C GLU A 921 -19.26 40.64 13.31
N LEU A 922 -18.58 39.51 13.50
CA LEU A 922 -18.13 38.63 12.42
C LEU A 922 -19.02 37.38 12.27
N GLY A 923 -20.29 37.51 12.62
CA GLY A 923 -21.32 36.52 12.26
C GLY A 923 -21.60 36.53 10.76
N SER A 924 -20.91 35.65 10.03
CA SER A 924 -21.36 34.96 8.79
C SER A 924 -20.28 34.00 8.30
#